data_AF-A0A934F6C3-F1
#
_entry.id   AF-A0A934F6C3-F1
#
_cell.length_a   1.000
_cell.length_b   1.000
_cell.length_c   1.000
_cell.angle_alpha   90.00
_cell.angle_beta   90.00
_cell.angle_gamma   90.00
#
_symmetry.space_group_name_H-M   'P 1'
#
loop_
_entity.id
_entity.type
_entity.pdbx_description
1 polymer ?
#
loop_
_entity_poly.entity_id
_entity_poly.type
_entity_poly.pdbx_seq_one_letter_code
_entity_poly.pdbx_strand_id
1 'polypeptide(L)'
;MEIVREHVRGRPLLIGTTSVEASERLSLRLKAESVRRLLQVALVRRLWMEANKREEDGRLIPELAQFNAPLDSISPDALRKFIQPFGYSTISLEDPSNLAVVLDILRLEEKDAERLKKVLQSGVPHQVLNARKHTEESQIIAGAGAFGAVTIATNMAGRGVDIKLGGELAEEVITAVNRVLGKNGYKDPFDMTHEERRAALKQIDPSQYGIYAAEVKLFLQYFDDMERVKELGGLHVIGSERHEARRIDNQLRGRAARQGDPGSSRFYLSLEDDLMRLFGGDRVNSLMQTLKVDDTLPLEMRLVGNIIESSQHRVEGANFDVRKHLLEYDDVLNKQRGQIYGQRDRIFVKEDLSDDIHVMLEDEVKQRVQSGLEDKEGPWKLIAWLEEIQPPFMSGERIFPSFGLSLLLKELANADNFPASLLDLITRAIEAENAHHLRAIEDLLDRTEEAFNAQLASRLDALDAYFDSLADREETLRPQKMLEEIAPLVGMQIRMNGEQLRLLEEDPPKAKELIANTVKRQLTLFYASRLAAAAANRAGDALGEKIEVQDWDDAADKILDLMHDALKRKREMLVGANGQIERDIHNLMPAVLNDTTKLQLLISLSQGARTAFNPKTHRQEKMSFQRFSYIHLMAQLLEGRDAEELTEDILTHLEEAQEALAFAIGQTEYARLSSNAARLADFGEAARRAFGEARLEEKPAGLSESDREALVEALGRYALNEYHRRLLLGAITELWVDYLTRIEALRVSINLEAYAQRDPLVQYKARASEMFAQLMEDIRSLVISRMFTLQRRPVEIAPVEIAEKPAAAQTQSAPQSDGGKKKRRRRN
;
A
#
# COMPACT_ATOMS: atom_id res chain seq x y z
N MET A 1 -22.84 -41.43 21.41
CA MET A 1 -23.87 -41.98 22.33
C MET A 1 -25.03 -41.01 22.51
N GLU A 2 -24.81 -39.78 23.00
CA GLU A 2 -25.91 -38.82 23.23
C GLU A 2 -26.73 -38.50 21.96
N ILE A 3 -26.07 -38.21 20.83
CA ILE A 3 -26.77 -37.95 19.54
C ILE A 3 -27.67 -39.12 19.14
N VAL A 4 -27.21 -40.36 19.31
CA VAL A 4 -27.98 -41.58 18.99
C VAL A 4 -29.18 -41.71 19.91
N ARG A 5 -28.99 -41.55 21.22
CA ARG A 5 -30.07 -41.62 22.22
C ARG A 5 -31.17 -40.59 21.93
N GLU A 6 -30.82 -39.32 21.79
CA GLU A 6 -31.80 -38.25 21.61
C GLU A 6 -32.51 -38.36 20.25
N HIS A 7 -31.78 -38.72 19.18
CA HIS A 7 -32.38 -38.98 17.87
C HIS A 7 -33.39 -40.13 17.92
N VAL A 8 -33.05 -41.24 18.57
CA VAL A 8 -33.94 -42.41 18.72
C VAL A 8 -35.19 -42.08 19.54
N ARG A 9 -35.07 -41.24 20.57
CA ARG A 9 -36.23 -40.70 21.32
C ARG A 9 -37.08 -39.75 20.47
N GLY A 10 -36.50 -39.13 19.44
CA GLY A 10 -37.18 -38.17 18.56
C GLY A 10 -36.98 -36.72 18.95
N ARG A 11 -36.01 -36.45 19.81
CA ARG A 11 -35.67 -35.09 20.21
C ARG A 11 -34.76 -34.45 19.15
N PRO A 12 -35.07 -33.23 18.68
CA PRO A 12 -34.23 -32.52 17.72
C PRO A 12 -32.90 -32.09 18.33
N LEU A 13 -31.85 -32.13 17.52
CA LEU A 13 -30.48 -31.85 17.90
C LEU A 13 -29.85 -30.79 16.99
N LEU A 14 -29.24 -29.78 17.60
CA LEU A 14 -28.34 -28.85 16.92
C LEU A 14 -26.94 -28.99 17.52
N ILE A 15 -25.99 -29.50 16.72
CA ILE A 15 -24.61 -29.63 17.13
C ILE A 15 -23.78 -28.49 16.55
N GLY A 16 -23.16 -27.68 17.39
CA GLY A 16 -22.21 -26.65 16.98
C GLY A 16 -20.78 -27.13 17.09
N THR A 17 -20.00 -26.96 16.02
CA THR A 17 -18.56 -27.23 15.96
C THR A 17 -17.81 -25.92 15.67
N THR A 18 -16.49 -25.89 15.82
CA THR A 18 -15.65 -24.69 15.58
C THR A 18 -15.08 -24.64 14.15
N SER A 19 -15.02 -25.78 13.46
CA SER A 19 -14.39 -25.90 12.14
C SER A 19 -15.15 -26.85 11.21
N VAL A 20 -14.97 -26.66 9.90
CA VAL A 20 -15.58 -27.53 8.88
C VAL A 20 -15.05 -28.96 9.01
N GLU A 21 -13.76 -29.11 9.32
CA GLU A 21 -13.12 -30.41 9.55
C GLU A 21 -13.77 -31.16 10.72
N ALA A 22 -14.04 -30.47 11.84
CA ALA A 22 -14.73 -31.06 12.98
C ALA A 22 -16.17 -31.49 12.61
N SER A 23 -16.89 -30.68 11.82
CA SER A 23 -18.23 -31.01 11.31
C SER A 23 -18.22 -32.26 10.43
N GLU A 24 -17.29 -32.35 9.49
CA GLU A 24 -17.15 -33.50 8.59
C GLU A 24 -16.75 -34.76 9.36
N ARG A 25 -15.80 -34.64 10.30
CA ARG A 25 -15.39 -35.74 11.18
C ARG A 25 -16.56 -36.27 12.02
N LEU A 26 -17.39 -35.37 12.55
CA LEU A 26 -18.60 -35.76 13.28
C LEU A 26 -19.63 -36.43 12.36
N SER A 27 -19.85 -35.88 11.16
CA SER A 27 -20.74 -36.45 10.15
C SER A 27 -20.37 -37.89 9.80
N LEU A 28 -19.08 -38.16 9.59
CA LEU A 28 -18.57 -39.51 9.34
C LEU A 28 -18.87 -40.47 10.50
N ARG A 29 -18.75 -40.01 11.75
CA ARG A 29 -19.03 -40.82 12.95
C ARG A 29 -20.51 -41.15 13.15
N LEU A 30 -21.43 -40.45 12.48
CA LEU A 30 -22.86 -40.71 12.52
C LEU A 30 -23.33 -41.74 11.48
N LYS A 31 -22.44 -42.22 10.61
CA LYS A 31 -22.73 -43.30 9.66
C LYS A 31 -22.96 -44.64 10.38
N ALA A 32 -23.73 -45.53 9.74
CA ALA A 32 -24.15 -46.81 10.30
C ALA A 32 -23.00 -47.65 10.87
N GLU A 33 -21.87 -47.75 10.17
CA GLU A 33 -20.74 -48.55 10.62
C GLU A 33 -20.10 -48.02 11.90
N SER A 34 -19.79 -46.71 11.96
CA SER A 34 -19.19 -46.09 13.14
C SER A 34 -20.13 -46.12 14.35
N VAL A 35 -21.43 -45.92 14.13
CA VAL A 35 -22.45 -46.03 15.20
C VAL A 35 -22.54 -47.47 15.72
N ARG A 36 -22.61 -48.47 14.84
CA ARG A 36 -22.60 -49.89 15.23
C ARG A 36 -21.33 -50.23 16.00
N ARG A 37 -20.18 -49.77 15.51
CA ARG A 37 -18.89 -50.00 16.16
C ARG A 37 -18.86 -49.46 17.58
N LEU A 38 -19.29 -48.21 17.74
CA LEU A 38 -19.36 -47.54 19.04
C LEU A 38 -20.26 -48.32 20.02
N LEU A 39 -21.42 -48.77 19.56
CA LEU A 39 -22.37 -49.51 20.39
C LEU A 39 -21.88 -50.94 20.70
N GLN A 40 -21.17 -51.58 19.78
CA GLN A 40 -20.50 -52.87 20.04
C GLN A 40 -19.42 -52.73 21.11
N VAL A 41 -18.60 -51.66 21.04
CA VAL A 41 -17.59 -51.38 22.08
C VAL A 41 -18.27 -51.14 23.44
N ALA A 42 -19.36 -50.35 23.47
CA ALA A 42 -20.11 -50.11 24.69
C ALA A 42 -20.74 -51.39 25.25
N LEU A 43 -21.32 -52.24 24.40
CA LEU A 43 -21.85 -53.55 24.77
C LEU A 43 -20.75 -54.44 25.37
N VAL A 44 -19.61 -54.58 24.69
CA VAL A 44 -18.48 -55.38 25.17
C VAL A 44 -17.98 -54.92 26.52
N ARG A 45 -17.87 -53.59 26.73
CA ARG A 45 -17.51 -53.03 28.03
C ARG A 45 -18.52 -53.40 29.11
N ARG A 46 -19.82 -53.26 28.84
CA ARG A 46 -20.89 -53.59 29.80
C ARG A 46 -20.89 -55.08 30.16
N LEU A 47 -20.81 -55.95 29.16
CA LEU A 47 -20.75 -57.41 29.37
C LEU A 47 -19.50 -57.82 30.17
N TRP A 48 -18.35 -57.19 29.92
CA TRP A 48 -17.14 -57.43 30.69
C TRP A 48 -17.31 -56.98 32.15
N MET A 49 -17.91 -55.81 32.40
CA MET A 49 -18.15 -55.30 33.76
C MET A 49 -19.09 -56.24 34.54
N GLU A 50 -20.17 -56.72 33.90
CA GLU A 50 -21.12 -57.66 34.49
C GLU A 50 -20.47 -59.02 34.81
N ALA A 51 -19.69 -59.58 33.88
CA ALA A 51 -18.99 -60.84 34.08
C ALA A 51 -17.98 -60.78 35.24
N ASN A 52 -17.36 -59.62 35.45
CA ASN A 52 -16.37 -59.41 36.52
C ASN A 52 -16.97 -58.80 37.81
N LYS A 53 -18.30 -58.61 37.87
CA LYS A 53 -19.01 -57.98 39.02
C LYS A 53 -18.38 -56.65 39.45
N ARG A 54 -17.92 -55.87 38.48
CA ARG A 54 -17.24 -54.60 38.72
C ARG A 54 -18.18 -53.45 38.39
N GLU A 55 -18.33 -52.54 39.34
CA GLU A 55 -19.02 -51.27 39.11
C GLU A 55 -18.06 -50.26 38.48
N GLU A 56 -18.61 -49.30 37.75
CA GLU A 56 -17.88 -48.27 37.02
C GLU A 56 -17.24 -47.27 38.02
N ASP A 57 -16.05 -47.61 38.53
CA ASP A 57 -15.39 -46.96 39.69
C ASP A 57 -14.40 -45.86 39.32
N GLY A 58 -14.27 -45.56 38.04
CA GLY A 58 -13.52 -44.41 37.57
C GLY A 58 -12.05 -44.66 37.21
N ARG A 59 -11.56 -45.89 37.43
CA ARG A 59 -10.14 -46.25 37.29
C ARG A 59 -9.86 -46.96 35.98
N LEU A 60 -8.69 -46.70 35.40
CA LEU A 60 -8.26 -47.31 34.15
C LEU A 60 -8.25 -48.83 34.24
N ILE A 61 -8.88 -49.48 33.26
CA ILE A 61 -8.98 -50.94 33.16
C ILE A 61 -8.03 -51.40 32.05
N PRO A 62 -6.85 -51.94 32.39
CA PRO A 62 -5.82 -52.31 31.39
C PRO A 62 -6.35 -53.24 30.29
N GLU A 63 -7.29 -54.13 30.63
CA GLU A 63 -7.88 -55.12 29.72
C GLU A 63 -8.80 -54.49 28.65
N LEU A 64 -9.44 -53.36 28.99
CA LEU A 64 -10.33 -52.61 28.09
C LEU A 64 -9.62 -51.48 27.35
N ALA A 65 -8.38 -51.13 27.73
CA ALA A 65 -7.61 -50.04 27.15
C ALA A 65 -7.39 -50.19 25.63
N GLN A 66 -7.28 -51.41 25.13
CA GLN A 66 -7.18 -51.70 23.68
C GLN A 66 -8.38 -51.18 22.86
N PHE A 67 -9.52 -50.92 23.51
CA PHE A 67 -10.73 -50.38 22.88
C PHE A 67 -10.88 -48.86 23.02
N ASN A 68 -9.83 -48.16 23.50
CA ASN A 68 -9.74 -46.68 23.49
C ASN A 68 -9.19 -46.15 22.15
N ALA A 69 -8.75 -47.02 21.24
CA ALA A 69 -8.25 -46.65 19.92
C ALA A 69 -9.36 -46.05 19.02
N PRO A 70 -9.00 -45.33 17.93
CA PRO A 70 -9.98 -44.82 16.97
C PRO A 70 -10.92 -45.93 16.48
N LEU A 71 -12.24 -45.64 16.41
CA LEU A 71 -13.27 -46.65 16.12
C LEU A 71 -12.98 -47.46 14.84
N ASP A 72 -12.41 -46.83 13.82
CA ASP A 72 -12.10 -47.46 12.53
C ASP A 72 -11.01 -48.53 12.64
N SER A 73 -10.18 -48.48 13.69
CA SER A 73 -9.13 -49.47 13.96
C SER A 73 -9.61 -50.71 14.73
N ILE A 74 -10.81 -50.66 15.30
CA ILE A 74 -11.33 -51.73 16.16
C ILE A 74 -12.06 -52.77 15.30
N SER A 75 -11.49 -53.97 15.14
CA SER A 75 -12.13 -55.05 14.35
C SER A 75 -13.26 -55.76 15.11
N PRO A 76 -14.33 -56.23 14.43
CA PRO A 76 -15.43 -56.93 15.11
C PRO A 76 -14.95 -58.27 15.66
N ASP A 77 -13.99 -58.90 14.99
CA ASP A 77 -13.41 -60.16 15.42
C ASP A 77 -12.60 -60.00 16.71
N ALA A 78 -11.91 -58.88 16.91
CA ALA A 78 -11.24 -58.58 18.18
C ALA A 78 -12.26 -58.47 19.33
N LEU A 79 -13.37 -57.76 19.11
CA LEU A 79 -14.46 -57.64 20.08
C LEU A 79 -15.09 -59.00 20.41
N ARG A 80 -15.37 -59.83 19.39
CA ARG A 80 -15.93 -61.17 19.58
C ARG A 80 -14.99 -62.10 20.35
N LYS A 81 -13.70 -62.12 19.98
CA LYS A 81 -12.68 -62.94 20.67
C LYS A 81 -12.52 -62.52 22.13
N PHE A 82 -12.67 -61.23 22.43
CA PHE A 82 -12.55 -60.71 23.79
C PHE A 82 -13.70 -61.17 24.71
N ILE A 83 -14.94 -61.25 24.20
CA ILE A 83 -16.10 -61.66 25.02
C ILE A 83 -16.29 -63.18 25.15
N GLN A 84 -15.69 -63.96 24.25
CA GLN A 84 -15.83 -65.42 24.21
C GLN A 84 -15.48 -66.15 25.52
N PRO A 85 -14.43 -65.77 26.28
CA PRO A 85 -14.11 -66.37 27.58
C PRO A 85 -15.18 -66.15 28.66
N PHE A 86 -16.04 -65.15 28.49
CA PHE A 86 -17.06 -64.77 29.47
C PHE A 86 -18.44 -65.40 29.19
N GLY A 87 -18.53 -66.34 28.24
CA GLY A 87 -19.75 -67.09 27.94
C GLY A 87 -20.67 -66.45 26.89
N TYR A 88 -20.26 -65.36 26.24
CA TYR A 88 -21.02 -64.70 25.19
C TYR A 88 -20.50 -65.09 23.80
N SER A 89 -21.40 -65.48 22.89
CA SER A 89 -21.06 -66.01 21.56
C SER A 89 -21.25 -65.00 20.41
N THR A 90 -21.99 -63.91 20.62
CA THR A 90 -22.34 -62.94 19.57
C THR A 90 -22.22 -61.50 20.04
N ILE A 91 -21.68 -60.64 19.17
CA ILE A 91 -21.63 -59.17 19.30
C ILE A 91 -22.69 -58.48 18.43
N SER A 92 -23.64 -59.24 17.88
CA SER A 92 -24.71 -58.69 17.06
C SER A 92 -25.61 -57.82 17.94
N LEU A 93 -25.79 -56.57 17.54
CA LEU A 93 -26.67 -55.62 18.22
C LEU A 93 -28.15 -55.88 17.94
N GLU A 94 -28.46 -56.73 16.95
CA GLU A 94 -29.83 -57.10 16.58
C GLU A 94 -30.34 -58.33 17.33
N ASP A 95 -29.46 -59.04 18.05
CA ASP A 95 -29.86 -60.12 18.95
C ASP A 95 -30.74 -59.54 20.09
N PRO A 96 -31.93 -60.11 20.37
CA PRO A 96 -32.84 -59.62 21.42
C PRO A 96 -32.17 -59.42 22.80
N SER A 97 -31.23 -60.30 23.16
CA SER A 97 -30.52 -60.22 24.44
C SER A 97 -29.57 -59.02 24.51
N ASN A 98 -28.76 -58.84 23.47
CA ASN A 98 -27.84 -57.72 23.35
C ASN A 98 -28.58 -56.39 23.14
N LEU A 99 -29.68 -56.41 22.40
CA LEU A 99 -30.50 -55.23 22.14
C LEU A 99 -31.08 -54.66 23.45
N ALA A 100 -31.52 -55.51 24.37
CA ALA A 100 -31.99 -55.09 25.68
C ALA A 100 -30.87 -54.39 26.49
N VAL A 101 -29.65 -54.93 26.45
CA VAL A 101 -28.47 -54.31 27.10
C VAL A 101 -28.12 -52.97 26.45
N VAL A 102 -28.19 -52.87 25.12
CA VAL A 102 -27.91 -51.61 24.40
C VAL A 102 -28.98 -50.55 24.70
N LEU A 103 -30.25 -50.95 24.83
CA LEU A 103 -31.34 -50.06 25.26
C LEU A 103 -31.07 -49.54 26.69
N ASP A 104 -30.62 -50.39 27.61
CA ASP A 104 -30.20 -49.98 28.97
C ASP A 104 -29.02 -49.00 28.94
N ILE A 105 -27.97 -49.31 28.18
CA ILE A 105 -26.79 -48.42 28.02
C ILE A 105 -27.20 -47.04 27.49
N LEU A 106 -28.11 -47.00 26.52
CA LEU A 106 -28.62 -45.75 25.95
C LEU A 106 -29.74 -45.11 26.79
N ARG A 107 -30.21 -45.75 27.86
CA ARG A 107 -31.35 -45.32 28.68
C ARG A 107 -32.61 -45.09 27.84
N LEU A 108 -32.94 -46.06 26.99
CA LEU A 108 -34.09 -46.07 26.10
C LEU A 108 -35.13 -47.11 26.56
N GLU A 109 -36.39 -46.91 26.16
CA GLU A 109 -37.48 -47.84 26.47
C GLU A 109 -37.68 -48.88 25.35
N GLU A 110 -38.42 -49.95 25.61
CA GLU A 110 -38.71 -50.98 24.58
C GLU A 110 -39.41 -50.41 23.34
N LYS A 111 -40.23 -49.36 23.50
CA LYS A 111 -40.90 -48.67 22.38
C LYS A 111 -39.93 -48.04 21.37
N ASP A 112 -38.70 -47.76 21.81
CA ASP A 112 -37.67 -47.12 21.01
C ASP A 112 -36.84 -48.13 20.18
N ALA A 113 -37.00 -49.44 20.44
CA ALA A 113 -36.21 -50.50 19.84
C ALA A 113 -36.25 -50.49 18.30
N GLU A 114 -37.41 -50.24 17.69
CA GLU A 114 -37.55 -50.19 16.23
C GLU A 114 -36.81 -49.00 15.61
N ARG A 115 -36.80 -47.84 16.28
CA ARG A 115 -36.02 -46.69 15.82
C ARG A 115 -34.53 -46.90 16.00
N LEU A 116 -34.12 -47.56 17.08
CA LEU A 116 -32.73 -47.94 17.29
C LEU A 116 -32.25 -48.90 16.21
N LYS A 117 -33.01 -49.96 15.87
CA LYS A 117 -32.69 -50.88 14.75
C LYS A 117 -32.47 -50.12 13.44
N LYS A 118 -33.35 -49.15 13.13
CA LYS A 118 -33.19 -48.30 11.95
C LYS A 118 -31.86 -47.53 11.97
N VAL A 119 -31.49 -46.93 13.11
CA VAL A 119 -30.21 -46.22 13.27
C VAL A 119 -29.01 -47.17 13.12
N LEU A 120 -29.11 -48.42 13.59
CA LEU A 120 -28.05 -49.42 13.40
C LEU A 120 -27.84 -49.76 11.92
N GLN A 121 -28.91 -49.77 11.13
CA GLN A 121 -28.87 -50.09 9.70
C GLN A 121 -28.44 -48.91 8.83
N SER A 122 -29.00 -47.72 9.06
CA SER A 122 -28.78 -46.54 8.19
C SER A 122 -27.87 -45.46 8.77
N GLY A 123 -27.50 -45.55 10.05
CA GLY A 123 -26.88 -44.44 10.78
C GLY A 123 -27.90 -43.39 11.20
N VAL A 124 -27.42 -42.28 11.76
CA VAL A 124 -28.25 -41.14 12.15
C VAL A 124 -28.36 -40.20 10.95
N PRO A 125 -29.57 -39.99 10.37
CA PRO A 125 -29.76 -39.01 9.31
C PRO A 125 -29.50 -37.61 9.86
N HIS A 126 -28.64 -36.85 9.19
CA HIS A 126 -28.22 -35.53 9.64
C HIS A 126 -27.93 -34.60 8.47
N GLN A 127 -27.97 -33.30 8.72
CA GLN A 127 -27.60 -32.25 7.78
C GLN A 127 -26.36 -31.50 8.28
N VAL A 128 -25.46 -31.09 7.38
CA VAL A 128 -24.23 -30.38 7.73
C VAL A 128 -24.23 -28.99 7.07
N LEU A 129 -23.95 -27.97 7.86
CA LEU A 129 -23.93 -26.57 7.43
C LEU A 129 -22.50 -26.04 7.57
N ASN A 130 -21.95 -25.55 6.46
CA ASN A 130 -20.55 -25.15 6.35
C ASN A 130 -20.37 -23.63 6.18
N ALA A 131 -21.44 -22.84 6.38
CA ALA A 131 -21.47 -21.39 6.20
C ALA A 131 -21.10 -20.92 4.78
N ARG A 132 -21.39 -21.75 3.76
CA ARG A 132 -21.08 -21.46 2.35
C ARG A 132 -22.30 -21.01 1.56
N LYS A 133 -23.47 -21.60 1.82
CA LYS A 133 -24.70 -21.35 1.06
C LYS A 133 -25.82 -20.86 1.97
N HIS A 134 -25.86 -19.57 2.22
CA HIS A 134 -26.75 -18.99 3.24
C HIS A 134 -28.24 -19.26 3.00
N THR A 135 -28.72 -19.29 1.76
CA THR A 135 -30.14 -19.54 1.43
C THR A 135 -30.56 -21.00 1.70
N GLU A 136 -29.81 -21.96 1.17
CA GLU A 136 -30.05 -23.40 1.41
C GLU A 136 -29.89 -23.75 2.90
N GLU A 137 -28.85 -23.21 3.55
CA GLU A 137 -28.59 -23.43 4.98
C GLU A 137 -29.71 -22.85 5.86
N SER A 138 -30.32 -21.74 5.45
CA SER A 138 -31.45 -21.13 6.15
C SER A 138 -32.67 -22.04 6.15
N GLN A 139 -32.99 -22.66 5.00
CA GLN A 139 -34.10 -23.62 4.88
C GLN A 139 -33.84 -24.87 5.74
N ILE A 140 -32.62 -25.39 5.72
CA ILE A 140 -32.24 -26.55 6.54
C ILE A 140 -32.37 -26.23 8.03
N ILE A 141 -31.99 -25.03 8.45
CA ILE A 141 -32.07 -24.60 9.86
C ILE A 141 -33.49 -24.35 10.33
N ALA A 142 -34.36 -23.81 9.47
CA ALA A 142 -35.77 -23.67 9.79
C ALA A 142 -36.43 -25.03 10.09
N GLY A 143 -36.01 -26.08 9.39
CA GLY A 143 -36.44 -27.46 9.64
C GLY A 143 -35.75 -28.18 10.81
N ALA A 144 -34.73 -27.59 11.45
CA ALA A 144 -33.90 -28.28 12.45
C ALA A 144 -34.63 -28.63 13.76
N GLY A 145 -35.80 -28.03 14.01
CA GLY A 145 -36.64 -28.32 15.18
C GLY A 145 -37.65 -29.45 14.98
N ALA A 146 -37.64 -30.13 13.82
CA ALA A 146 -38.54 -31.25 13.53
C ALA A 146 -38.20 -32.51 14.36
N PHE A 147 -39.19 -33.39 14.54
CA PHE A 147 -39.04 -34.61 15.34
C PHE A 147 -37.89 -35.49 14.84
N GLY A 148 -36.91 -35.73 15.71
CA GLY A 148 -35.69 -36.50 15.41
C GLY A 148 -34.72 -35.83 14.43
N ALA A 149 -34.88 -34.55 14.09
CA ALA A 149 -33.94 -33.85 13.21
C ALA A 149 -32.55 -33.71 13.87
N VAL A 150 -31.48 -33.88 13.09
CA VAL A 150 -30.10 -33.70 13.54
C VAL A 150 -29.38 -32.77 12.58
N THR A 151 -28.93 -31.63 13.08
CA THR A 151 -28.26 -30.61 12.28
C THR A 151 -26.90 -30.28 12.89
N ILE A 152 -25.84 -30.37 12.09
CA ILE A 152 -24.48 -30.00 12.45
C ILE A 152 -24.19 -28.63 11.84
N ALA A 153 -23.93 -27.64 12.68
CA ALA A 153 -23.64 -26.27 12.29
C ALA A 153 -22.18 -25.93 12.58
N THR A 154 -21.42 -25.63 11.52
CA THR A 154 -20.05 -25.14 11.66
C THR A 154 -20.04 -23.70 12.16
N ASN A 155 -19.32 -23.43 13.24
CA ASN A 155 -19.32 -22.18 14.01
C ASN A 155 -20.74 -21.73 14.36
N MET A 156 -21.30 -20.85 13.51
CA MET A 156 -22.62 -20.24 13.67
C MET A 156 -23.40 -20.28 12.34
N ALA A 157 -23.19 -21.31 11.52
CA ALA A 157 -23.95 -21.50 10.28
C ALA A 157 -25.46 -21.49 10.55
N GLY A 158 -26.23 -20.87 9.64
CA GLY A 158 -27.66 -20.60 9.87
C GLY A 158 -27.94 -19.53 10.92
N ARG A 159 -27.06 -18.53 11.05
CA ARG A 159 -27.33 -17.31 11.83
C ARG A 159 -28.42 -16.47 11.19
N GLY A 160 -29.33 -15.96 12.02
CA GLY A 160 -30.45 -15.11 11.58
C GLY A 160 -31.76 -15.87 11.36
N VAL A 161 -31.75 -17.20 11.38
CA VAL A 161 -32.96 -18.04 11.24
C VAL A 161 -33.38 -18.63 12.59
N ASP A 162 -34.67 -18.57 12.84
CA ASP A 162 -35.30 -19.09 14.05
C ASP A 162 -35.64 -20.56 13.89
N ILE A 163 -35.23 -21.37 14.86
CA ILE A 163 -35.54 -22.80 14.90
C ILE A 163 -36.82 -22.97 15.72
N LYS A 164 -37.92 -23.28 15.04
CA LYS A 164 -39.22 -23.56 15.67
C LYS A 164 -39.33 -25.05 16.00
N LEU A 165 -39.85 -25.37 17.18
CA LEU A 165 -40.14 -26.77 17.53
C LEU A 165 -41.25 -27.31 16.60
N GLY A 166 -41.06 -28.51 16.07
CA GLY A 166 -41.89 -29.09 15.01
C GLY A 166 -41.33 -28.89 13.59
N GLY A 167 -40.38 -27.95 13.40
CA GLY A 167 -39.79 -27.61 12.10
C GLY A 167 -40.56 -26.51 11.37
N GLU A 168 -40.40 -26.44 10.05
CA GLU A 168 -41.12 -25.51 9.18
C GLU A 168 -42.17 -26.25 8.35
N LEU A 169 -43.40 -25.72 8.30
CA LEU A 169 -44.46 -26.24 7.44
C LEU A 169 -44.25 -25.73 6.02
N ALA A 170 -44.32 -26.64 5.04
CA ALA A 170 -44.28 -26.27 3.63
C ALA A 170 -45.50 -25.40 3.25
N GLU A 171 -45.26 -24.37 2.44
CA GLU A 171 -46.30 -23.43 1.99
C GLU A 171 -47.45 -24.13 1.25
N GLU A 172 -47.13 -25.22 0.53
CA GLU A 172 -48.11 -26.07 -0.15
C GLU A 172 -49.11 -26.71 0.83
N VAL A 173 -48.63 -27.17 1.99
CA VAL A 173 -49.46 -27.77 3.04
C VAL A 173 -50.39 -26.73 3.64
N ILE A 174 -49.87 -25.54 3.93
CA ILE A 174 -50.66 -24.42 4.47
C ILE A 174 -51.75 -24.00 3.46
N THR A 175 -51.39 -23.91 2.18
CA THR A 175 -52.32 -23.57 1.10
C THR A 175 -53.42 -24.63 0.95
N ALA A 176 -53.06 -25.92 1.01
CA ALA A 176 -54.03 -27.02 0.97
C ALA A 176 -54.99 -26.98 2.17
N VAL A 177 -54.48 -26.74 3.38
CA VAL A 177 -55.29 -26.57 4.60
C VAL A 177 -56.26 -25.39 4.45
N ASN A 178 -55.79 -24.23 3.98
CA ASN A 178 -56.64 -23.06 3.77
C ASN A 178 -57.76 -23.32 2.75
N ARG A 179 -57.48 -24.09 1.69
CA ARG A 179 -58.50 -24.49 0.70
C ARG A 179 -59.55 -25.43 1.30
N VAL A 180 -59.15 -26.38 2.14
CA VAL A 180 -60.07 -27.29 2.84
C VAL A 180 -60.94 -26.52 3.83
N LEU A 181 -60.38 -25.59 4.59
CA LEU A 181 -61.12 -24.73 5.51
C LEU A 181 -62.10 -23.81 4.79
N GLY A 182 -61.68 -23.17 3.69
CA GLY A 182 -62.56 -22.31 2.88
C GLY A 182 -63.74 -23.07 2.28
N LYS A 183 -63.53 -24.31 1.83
CA LYS A 183 -64.61 -25.18 1.31
C LYS A 183 -65.64 -25.56 2.39
N ASN A 184 -65.24 -25.57 3.65
CA ASN A 184 -66.10 -25.91 4.80
C ASN A 184 -66.68 -24.67 5.51
N GLY A 185 -66.69 -23.50 4.85
CA GLY A 185 -67.44 -22.32 5.29
C GLY A 185 -66.68 -21.33 6.16
N TYR A 186 -65.37 -21.48 6.33
CA TYR A 186 -64.52 -20.50 7.01
C TYR A 186 -64.20 -19.34 6.04
N LYS A 187 -64.62 -18.11 6.38
CA LYS A 187 -64.57 -16.95 5.47
C LYS A 187 -63.16 -16.48 5.13
N ASP A 188 -62.24 -16.46 6.10
CA ASP A 188 -60.85 -15.98 5.91
C ASP A 188 -59.81 -16.93 6.54
N PRO A 189 -59.55 -18.12 5.96
CA PRO A 189 -58.57 -19.07 6.50
C PRO A 189 -57.11 -18.59 6.49
N PHE A 190 -56.79 -17.55 5.71
CA PHE A 190 -55.44 -16.99 5.60
C PHE A 190 -55.02 -16.21 6.84
N ASP A 191 -55.95 -15.52 7.51
CA ASP A 191 -55.67 -14.69 8.68
C ASP A 191 -55.70 -15.47 10.01
N MET A 192 -56.15 -16.73 9.97
CA MET A 192 -56.16 -17.61 11.15
C MET A 192 -54.73 -17.91 11.63
N THR A 193 -54.55 -18.19 12.91
CA THR A 193 -53.30 -18.77 13.44
C THR A 193 -53.22 -20.26 13.11
N HIS A 194 -52.02 -20.87 13.15
CA HIS A 194 -51.92 -22.31 12.90
C HIS A 194 -52.68 -23.15 13.96
N GLU A 195 -52.80 -22.66 15.19
CA GLU A 195 -53.57 -23.33 16.26
C GLU A 195 -55.07 -23.30 15.99
N GLU A 196 -55.59 -22.16 15.54
CA GLU A 196 -56.99 -22.02 15.11
C GLU A 196 -57.31 -22.94 13.93
N ARG A 197 -56.39 -23.03 12.95
CA ARG A 197 -56.52 -23.98 11.83
C ARG A 197 -56.56 -25.42 12.31
N ARG A 198 -55.72 -25.81 13.28
CA ARG A 198 -55.72 -27.16 13.87
C ARG A 198 -57.05 -27.46 14.56
N ALA A 199 -57.58 -26.51 15.34
CA ALA A 199 -58.86 -26.67 16.03
C ALA A 199 -60.03 -26.81 15.04
N ALA A 200 -60.05 -26.00 13.98
CA ALA A 200 -61.06 -26.08 12.93
C ALA A 200 -61.00 -27.40 12.15
N LEU A 201 -59.81 -27.86 11.76
CA LEU A 201 -59.64 -29.13 11.05
C LEU A 201 -60.10 -30.35 11.86
N LYS A 202 -59.94 -30.32 13.20
CA LYS A 202 -60.42 -31.39 14.09
C LYS A 202 -61.94 -31.49 14.18
N GLN A 203 -62.69 -30.43 13.81
CA GLN A 203 -64.16 -30.42 13.81
C GLN A 203 -64.75 -30.84 12.45
N ILE A 204 -63.94 -30.87 11.40
CA ILE A 204 -64.34 -31.28 10.05
C ILE A 204 -64.16 -32.80 9.93
N ASP A 205 -65.14 -33.48 9.32
CA ASP A 205 -65.07 -34.92 9.07
C ASP A 205 -63.93 -35.24 8.08
N PRO A 206 -63.05 -36.23 8.34
CA PRO A 206 -61.94 -36.56 7.45
C PRO A 206 -62.32 -36.92 6.01
N SER A 207 -63.57 -37.36 5.76
CA SER A 207 -64.08 -37.60 4.41
C SER A 207 -64.22 -36.31 3.57
N GLN A 208 -64.30 -35.16 4.22
CA GLN A 208 -64.47 -33.86 3.57
C GLN A 208 -63.15 -33.21 3.13
N TYR A 209 -62.00 -33.81 3.48
CA TYR A 209 -60.68 -33.31 3.06
C TYR A 209 -60.42 -33.52 1.55
N GLY A 210 -61.09 -34.48 0.93
CA GLY A 210 -60.99 -34.74 -0.51
C GLY A 210 -59.56 -35.07 -0.97
N ILE A 211 -59.11 -34.44 -2.05
CA ILE A 211 -57.77 -34.66 -2.64
C ILE A 211 -56.62 -34.17 -1.74
N TYR A 212 -56.90 -33.33 -0.74
CA TYR A 212 -55.91 -32.72 0.14
C TYR A 212 -55.73 -33.47 1.48
N ALA A 213 -56.27 -34.69 1.57
CA ALA A 213 -56.26 -35.46 2.82
C ALA A 213 -54.84 -35.78 3.32
N ALA A 214 -53.87 -35.94 2.41
CA ALA A 214 -52.48 -36.20 2.76
C ALA A 214 -51.82 -34.97 3.42
N GLU A 215 -52.04 -33.79 2.86
CA GLU A 215 -51.51 -32.50 3.34
C GLU A 215 -52.13 -32.11 4.68
N VAL A 216 -53.45 -32.30 4.84
CA VAL A 216 -54.13 -32.08 6.13
C VAL A 216 -53.60 -33.04 7.20
N LYS A 217 -53.34 -34.30 6.84
CA LYS A 217 -52.73 -35.26 7.76
C LYS A 217 -51.32 -34.84 8.17
N LEU A 218 -50.50 -34.36 7.24
CA LEU A 218 -49.16 -33.82 7.53
C LEU A 218 -49.22 -32.61 8.45
N PHE A 219 -50.19 -31.71 8.26
CA PHE A 219 -50.40 -30.56 9.12
C PHE A 219 -50.81 -30.96 10.55
N LEU A 220 -51.71 -31.92 10.72
CA LEU A 220 -52.08 -32.41 12.05
C LEU A 220 -50.91 -33.15 12.72
N GLN A 221 -50.19 -33.98 11.96
CA GLN A 221 -49.00 -34.69 12.44
C GLN A 221 -47.90 -33.72 12.88
N TYR A 222 -47.69 -32.60 12.18
CA TYR A 222 -46.73 -31.57 12.57
C TYR A 222 -46.96 -31.09 14.02
N PHE A 223 -48.21 -30.88 14.41
CA PHE A 223 -48.53 -30.45 15.78
C PHE A 223 -48.35 -31.54 16.81
N ASP A 224 -48.72 -32.78 16.48
CA ASP A 224 -48.53 -33.91 17.38
C ASP A 224 -47.02 -34.18 17.59
N ASP A 225 -46.22 -34.04 16.53
CA ASP A 225 -44.76 -34.13 16.60
C ASP A 225 -44.15 -32.93 17.35
N MET A 226 -44.69 -31.72 17.19
CA MET A 226 -44.30 -30.55 17.99
C MET A 226 -44.56 -30.76 19.49
N GLU A 227 -45.73 -31.29 19.87
CA GLU A 227 -46.07 -31.60 21.26
C GLU A 227 -45.13 -32.67 21.84
N ARG A 228 -44.87 -33.74 21.09
CA ARG A 228 -43.88 -34.76 21.48
C ARG A 228 -42.48 -34.18 21.66
N VAL A 229 -42.05 -33.30 20.77
CA VAL A 229 -40.75 -32.61 20.90
C VAL A 229 -40.72 -31.78 22.19
N LYS A 230 -41.80 -31.07 22.53
CA LYS A 230 -41.89 -30.31 23.79
C LYS A 230 -41.83 -31.23 25.02
N GLU A 231 -42.55 -32.34 25.02
CA GLU A 231 -42.53 -33.35 26.08
C GLU A 231 -41.14 -33.98 26.28
N LEU A 232 -40.40 -34.18 25.18
CA LEU A 232 -39.02 -34.69 25.21
C LEU A 232 -37.99 -33.63 25.66
N GLY A 233 -38.43 -32.42 26.00
CA GLY A 233 -37.58 -31.33 26.49
C GLY A 233 -37.10 -30.37 25.40
N GLY A 234 -37.75 -30.35 24.24
CA GLY A 234 -37.51 -29.44 23.11
C GLY A 234 -36.12 -29.57 22.47
N LEU A 235 -35.65 -28.51 21.81
CA LEU A 235 -34.37 -28.52 21.09
C LEU A 235 -33.20 -28.76 22.05
N HIS A 236 -32.36 -29.75 21.74
CA HIS A 236 -31.12 -30.01 22.46
C HIS A 236 -29.91 -29.50 21.66
N VAL A 237 -29.19 -28.54 22.23
CA VAL A 237 -28.00 -27.96 21.63
C VAL A 237 -26.76 -28.62 22.21
N ILE A 238 -25.88 -29.11 21.35
CA ILE A 238 -24.60 -29.70 21.74
C ILE A 238 -23.47 -28.83 21.18
N GLY A 239 -22.64 -28.25 22.04
CA GLY A 239 -21.34 -27.70 21.61
C GLY A 239 -20.30 -28.81 21.67
N SER A 240 -19.63 -29.10 20.55
CA SER A 240 -18.56 -30.11 20.54
C SER A 240 -17.27 -29.61 21.19
N GLU A 241 -17.09 -28.30 21.21
CA GLU A 241 -15.93 -27.56 21.72
C GLU A 241 -16.40 -26.18 22.21
N ARG A 242 -15.50 -25.39 22.82
CA ARG A 242 -15.74 -23.98 23.09
C ARG A 242 -15.14 -23.10 22.01
N HIS A 243 -15.88 -22.05 21.65
CA HIS A 243 -15.35 -21.01 20.78
C HIS A 243 -14.38 -20.09 21.53
N GLU A 244 -13.62 -19.30 20.78
CA GLU A 244 -12.71 -18.29 21.29
C GLU A 244 -13.38 -17.27 22.22
N ALA A 245 -14.71 -17.08 22.09
CA ALA A 245 -15.47 -16.14 22.91
C ALA A 245 -16.74 -16.76 23.48
N ARG A 246 -16.98 -16.54 24.78
CA ARG A 246 -18.14 -16.99 25.54
C ARG A 246 -19.45 -16.48 24.95
N ARG A 247 -19.42 -15.29 24.34
CA ARG A 247 -20.58 -14.73 23.64
C ARG A 247 -21.05 -15.63 22.50
N ILE A 248 -20.14 -16.27 21.76
CA ILE A 248 -20.48 -17.16 20.64
C ILE A 248 -21.08 -18.46 21.18
N ASP A 249 -20.49 -19.03 22.23
CA ASP A 249 -21.05 -20.20 22.91
C ASP A 249 -22.48 -19.93 23.43
N ASN A 250 -22.71 -18.76 24.03
CA ASN A 250 -24.04 -18.36 24.49
C ASN A 250 -25.03 -18.17 23.34
N GLN A 251 -24.58 -17.71 22.16
CA GLN A 251 -25.44 -17.62 20.98
C GLN A 251 -25.84 -19.01 20.47
N LEU A 252 -24.94 -20.00 20.53
CA LEU A 252 -25.26 -21.39 20.23
C LEU A 252 -26.29 -21.93 21.24
N ARG A 253 -26.06 -21.72 22.56
CA ARG A 253 -27.03 -22.10 23.63
C ARG A 253 -28.41 -21.50 23.40
N GLY A 254 -28.46 -20.21 23.06
CA GLY A 254 -29.70 -19.46 22.78
C GLY A 254 -30.43 -19.86 21.49
N ARG A 255 -29.96 -20.89 20.77
CA ARG A 255 -30.75 -21.54 19.72
C ARG A 255 -31.85 -22.43 20.29
N ALA A 256 -31.64 -23.00 21.49
CA ALA A 256 -32.67 -23.72 22.23
C ALA A 256 -33.50 -22.77 23.10
N ALA A 257 -34.67 -23.27 23.54
CA ALA A 257 -35.55 -22.61 24.51
C ALA A 257 -35.98 -21.18 24.14
N ARG A 258 -36.30 -20.96 22.86
CA ARG A 258 -36.80 -19.67 22.38
C ARG A 258 -38.26 -19.47 22.75
N GLN A 259 -38.66 -18.23 23.04
CA GLN A 259 -40.05 -17.87 23.39
C GLN A 259 -40.64 -18.69 24.56
N GLY A 260 -39.80 -19.15 25.49
CA GLY A 260 -40.24 -19.95 26.64
C GLY A 260 -40.46 -21.45 26.33
N ASP A 261 -40.12 -21.91 25.11
CA ASP A 261 -40.12 -23.32 24.79
C ASP A 261 -39.13 -24.11 25.67
N PRO A 262 -39.40 -25.40 25.94
CA PRO A 262 -38.43 -26.25 26.60
C PRO A 262 -37.19 -26.41 25.71
N GLY A 263 -36.02 -26.52 26.34
CA GLY A 263 -34.76 -26.71 25.62
C GLY A 263 -33.63 -27.01 26.59
N SER A 264 -32.55 -27.59 26.09
CA SER A 264 -31.35 -27.79 26.89
C SER A 264 -30.11 -27.61 26.06
N SER A 265 -29.00 -27.26 26.71
CA SER A 265 -27.70 -27.16 26.05
C SER A 265 -26.63 -27.86 26.87
N ARG A 266 -25.68 -28.51 26.19
CA ARG A 266 -24.51 -29.15 26.79
C ARG A 266 -23.29 -28.89 25.93
N PHE A 267 -22.14 -28.65 26.56
CA PHE A 267 -20.86 -28.51 25.89
C PHE A 267 -19.98 -29.70 26.29
N TYR A 268 -19.40 -30.34 25.28
CA TYR A 268 -18.33 -31.30 25.42
C TYR A 268 -17.01 -30.57 25.21
N LEU A 269 -16.01 -30.91 26.02
CA LEU A 269 -14.70 -30.29 25.97
C LEU A 269 -13.65 -31.37 26.18
N SER A 270 -12.60 -31.32 25.37
CA SER A 270 -11.38 -32.08 25.56
C SER A 270 -10.24 -31.17 25.97
N LEU A 271 -9.29 -31.72 26.72
CA LEU A 271 -8.03 -31.04 27.01
C LEU A 271 -7.13 -30.93 25.77
N GLU A 272 -7.45 -31.69 24.71
CA GLU A 272 -6.79 -31.66 23.41
C GLU A 272 -7.42 -30.66 22.42
N ASP A 273 -8.53 -30.00 22.79
CA ASP A 273 -9.19 -29.02 21.93
C ASP A 273 -8.27 -27.82 21.62
N ASP A 274 -8.47 -27.17 20.48
CA ASP A 274 -7.61 -26.06 20.04
C ASP A 274 -7.49 -24.92 21.05
N LEU A 275 -8.59 -24.59 21.74
CA LEU A 275 -8.59 -23.59 22.82
C LEU A 275 -7.62 -23.97 23.95
N MET A 276 -7.62 -25.25 24.34
CA MET A 276 -6.77 -25.77 25.42
C MET A 276 -5.33 -25.97 24.95
N ARG A 277 -5.12 -26.38 23.69
CA ARG A 277 -3.79 -26.53 23.10
C ARG A 277 -3.06 -25.20 22.94
N LEU A 278 -3.74 -24.18 22.45
CA LEU A 278 -3.14 -22.86 22.18
C LEU A 278 -2.99 -22.01 23.45
N PHE A 279 -3.91 -22.13 24.41
CA PHE A 279 -3.95 -21.24 25.57
C PHE A 279 -3.92 -21.96 26.93
N GLY A 280 -4.21 -23.25 27.00
CA GLY A 280 -4.19 -24.02 28.26
C GLY A 280 -2.78 -24.27 28.84
N GLY A 281 -1.75 -24.29 27.97
CA GLY A 281 -0.32 -24.34 28.35
C GLY A 281 0.09 -25.56 29.18
N ASP A 282 1.21 -25.43 29.91
CA ASP A 282 1.84 -26.53 30.69
C ASP A 282 0.98 -27.06 31.86
N ARG A 283 0.01 -26.26 32.32
CA ARG A 283 -0.86 -26.59 33.45
C ARG A 283 -1.80 -27.75 33.14
N VAL A 284 -2.25 -27.86 31.89
CA VAL A 284 -3.11 -28.96 31.45
C VAL A 284 -2.33 -30.27 31.38
N ASN A 285 -1.13 -30.23 30.79
CA ASN A 285 -0.24 -31.40 30.67
C ASN A 285 0.19 -31.94 32.04
N SER A 286 0.53 -31.05 32.97
CA SER A 286 0.92 -31.42 34.35
C SER A 286 -0.26 -32.04 35.13
N LEU A 287 -1.48 -31.57 34.89
CA LEU A 287 -2.68 -32.09 35.52
C LEU A 287 -3.01 -33.51 35.03
N MET A 288 -2.89 -33.78 33.72
CA MET A 288 -3.10 -35.11 33.14
C MET A 288 -2.09 -36.14 33.65
N GLN A 289 -0.81 -35.76 33.75
CA GLN A 289 0.24 -36.64 34.29
C GLN A 289 0.01 -37.01 35.76
N THR A 290 -0.62 -36.11 36.52
CA THR A 290 -0.85 -36.30 37.97
C THR A 290 -2.10 -37.14 38.25
N LEU A 291 -3.15 -37.00 37.42
CA LEU A 291 -4.47 -37.59 37.72
C LEU A 291 -4.58 -39.09 37.43
N LYS A 292 -3.83 -39.65 36.46
CA LYS A 292 -3.94 -41.09 36.04
C LYS A 292 -5.40 -41.60 35.97
N VAL A 293 -6.33 -40.74 35.56
CA VAL A 293 -7.75 -41.07 35.40
C VAL A 293 -7.95 -41.77 34.06
N ASP A 294 -8.95 -42.65 33.95
CA ASP A 294 -9.32 -43.25 32.66
C ASP A 294 -9.81 -42.17 31.69
N ASP A 295 -9.22 -42.09 30.50
CA ASP A 295 -9.52 -41.10 29.45
C ASP A 295 -10.99 -41.11 29.01
N THR A 296 -11.76 -42.14 29.38
CA THR A 296 -13.15 -42.32 28.95
C THR A 296 -14.20 -41.73 29.90
N LEU A 297 -13.79 -41.14 31.03
CA LEU A 297 -14.72 -40.62 32.04
C LEU A 297 -14.85 -39.09 32.01
N PRO A 298 -16.07 -38.55 32.18
CA PRO A 298 -16.27 -37.12 32.37
C PRO A 298 -15.55 -36.61 33.62
N LEU A 299 -14.69 -35.59 33.43
CA LEU A 299 -14.00 -34.92 34.53
C LEU A 299 -14.90 -33.86 35.18
N GLU A 300 -15.53 -34.19 36.30
CA GLU A 300 -16.33 -33.24 37.10
C GLU A 300 -15.49 -32.57 38.20
N MET A 301 -14.37 -31.96 37.84
CA MET A 301 -13.50 -31.23 38.77
C MET A 301 -13.65 -29.72 38.60
N ARG A 302 -13.99 -29.01 39.69
CA ARG A 302 -14.10 -27.53 39.68
C ARG A 302 -12.81 -26.83 39.19
N LEU A 303 -11.65 -27.43 39.43
CA LEU A 303 -10.34 -26.95 38.97
C LEU A 303 -10.27 -26.87 37.43
N VAL A 304 -10.77 -27.87 36.71
CA VAL A 304 -10.74 -27.94 35.24
C VAL A 304 -11.63 -26.86 34.64
N GLY A 305 -12.81 -26.62 35.25
CA GLY A 305 -13.72 -25.53 34.85
C GLY A 305 -13.07 -24.15 34.88
N ASN A 306 -12.31 -23.84 35.94
CA ASN A 306 -11.61 -22.56 36.07
C ASN A 306 -10.49 -22.38 35.03
N ILE A 307 -9.79 -23.46 34.66
CA ILE A 307 -8.75 -23.42 33.62
C ILE A 307 -9.35 -23.12 32.25
N ILE A 308 -10.50 -23.73 31.93
CA ILE A 308 -11.22 -23.48 30.68
C ILE A 308 -11.69 -22.02 30.61
N GLU A 309 -12.32 -21.50 31.67
CA GLU A 309 -12.82 -20.12 31.71
C GLU A 309 -11.68 -19.09 31.61
N SER A 310 -10.59 -19.30 32.35
CA SER A 310 -9.41 -18.42 32.26
C SER A 310 -8.69 -18.49 30.92
N SER A 311 -8.72 -19.63 30.22
CA SER A 311 -8.17 -19.76 28.86
C SER A 311 -9.04 -18.98 27.87
N GLN A 312 -10.36 -19.13 27.94
CA GLN A 312 -11.30 -18.36 27.11
C GLN A 312 -11.17 -16.84 27.33
N HIS A 313 -11.08 -16.38 28.57
CA HIS A 313 -10.88 -14.96 28.88
C HIS A 313 -9.54 -14.42 28.33
N ARG A 314 -8.48 -15.24 28.31
CA ARG A 314 -7.19 -14.83 27.72
C ARG A 314 -7.28 -14.68 26.20
N VAL A 315 -8.00 -15.57 25.51
CA VAL A 315 -8.23 -15.42 24.06
C VAL A 315 -9.06 -14.19 23.75
N GLU A 316 -10.14 -13.96 24.51
CA GLU A 316 -10.96 -12.76 24.37
C GLU A 316 -10.14 -11.49 24.59
N GLY A 317 -9.28 -11.47 25.61
CA GLY A 317 -8.35 -10.36 25.87
C GLY A 317 -7.38 -10.13 24.71
N ALA A 318 -6.71 -11.19 24.23
CA ALA A 318 -5.79 -11.08 23.10
C ALA A 318 -6.48 -10.57 21.83
N ASN A 319 -7.66 -11.09 21.50
CA ASN A 319 -8.47 -10.63 20.37
C ASN A 319 -8.93 -9.17 20.54
N PHE A 320 -9.25 -8.76 21.77
CA PHE A 320 -9.59 -7.37 22.10
C PHE A 320 -8.39 -6.45 21.89
N ASP A 321 -7.21 -6.82 22.39
CA ASP A 321 -5.98 -6.03 22.27
C ASP A 321 -5.57 -5.87 20.80
N VAL A 322 -5.62 -6.95 20.00
CA VAL A 322 -5.36 -6.89 18.55
C VAL A 322 -6.29 -5.91 17.85
N ARG A 323 -7.60 -5.96 18.15
CA ARG A 323 -8.59 -5.04 17.56
C ARG A 323 -8.40 -3.60 18.04
N LYS A 324 -8.08 -3.43 19.31
CA LYS A 324 -7.81 -2.12 19.91
C LYS A 324 -6.60 -1.48 19.22
N HIS A 325 -5.50 -2.19 19.09
CA HIS A 325 -4.32 -1.69 18.39
C HIS A 325 -4.63 -1.37 16.92
N LEU A 326 -5.33 -2.25 16.20
CA LEU A 326 -5.75 -1.97 14.82
C LEU A 326 -6.57 -0.68 14.71
N LEU A 327 -7.52 -0.46 15.63
CA LEU A 327 -8.31 0.76 15.70
C LEU A 327 -7.44 1.99 16.01
N GLU A 328 -6.51 1.89 16.96
CA GLU A 328 -5.62 2.99 17.32
C GLU A 328 -4.74 3.46 16.16
N TYR A 329 -4.27 2.53 15.31
CA TYR A 329 -3.55 2.86 14.08
C TYR A 329 -4.46 3.47 13.01
N ASP A 330 -5.67 2.93 12.84
CA ASP A 330 -6.63 3.46 11.87
C ASP A 330 -7.17 4.83 12.29
N ASP A 331 -7.32 5.13 13.57
CA ASP A 331 -7.77 6.43 14.07
C ASP A 331 -6.86 7.59 13.60
N VAL A 332 -5.55 7.34 13.50
CA VAL A 332 -4.58 8.31 12.97
C VAL A 332 -4.86 8.57 11.49
N LEU A 333 -4.97 7.50 10.71
CA LEU A 333 -5.27 7.57 9.27
C LEU A 333 -6.64 8.17 9.00
N ASN A 334 -7.63 7.88 9.83
CA ASN A 334 -8.99 8.37 9.68
C ASN A 334 -9.06 9.89 9.86
N LYS A 335 -8.29 10.45 10.83
CA LYS A 335 -8.15 11.90 10.98
C LYS A 335 -7.53 12.56 9.75
N GLN A 336 -6.47 11.97 9.22
CA GLN A 336 -5.78 12.46 8.01
C GLN A 336 -6.67 12.36 6.77
N ARG A 337 -7.38 11.23 6.59
CA ARG A 337 -8.42 11.06 5.55
C ARG A 337 -9.48 12.13 5.65
N GLY A 338 -9.97 12.41 6.86
CA GLY A 338 -10.97 13.46 7.09
C GLY A 338 -10.50 14.83 6.61
N GLN A 339 -9.23 15.17 6.85
CA GLN A 339 -8.65 16.42 6.34
C GLN A 339 -8.52 16.43 4.82
N ILE A 340 -7.93 15.39 4.22
CA ILE A 340 -7.73 15.30 2.77
C ILE A 340 -9.06 15.27 2.01
N TYR A 341 -10.02 14.46 2.45
CA TYR A 341 -11.33 14.35 1.81
C TYR A 341 -12.15 15.62 2.02
N GLY A 342 -12.07 16.24 3.19
CA GLY A 342 -12.70 17.54 3.43
C GLY A 342 -12.14 18.63 2.50
N GLN A 343 -10.82 18.68 2.29
CA GLN A 343 -10.21 19.60 1.32
C GLN A 343 -10.65 19.28 -0.11
N ARG A 344 -10.65 18.01 -0.52
CA ARG A 344 -11.10 17.60 -1.86
C ARG A 344 -12.55 17.98 -2.12
N ASP A 345 -13.45 17.73 -1.17
CA ASP A 345 -14.86 18.08 -1.30
C ASP A 345 -15.04 19.60 -1.40
N ARG A 346 -14.29 20.37 -0.61
CA ARG A 346 -14.25 21.84 -0.73
C ARG A 346 -13.78 22.26 -2.13
N ILE A 347 -12.72 21.63 -2.65
CA ILE A 347 -12.22 21.88 -4.01
C ILE A 347 -13.22 21.48 -5.08
N PHE A 348 -14.11 20.49 -4.87
CA PHE A 348 -15.16 20.16 -5.84
C PHE A 348 -16.30 21.17 -5.85
N VAL A 349 -16.68 21.69 -4.68
CA VAL A 349 -17.90 22.49 -4.51
C VAL A 349 -17.64 24.00 -4.60
N LYS A 350 -16.46 24.48 -4.17
CA LYS A 350 -16.17 25.92 -4.12
C LYS A 350 -16.16 26.50 -5.54
N GLU A 351 -16.87 27.62 -5.73
CA GLU A 351 -17.00 28.27 -7.04
C GLU A 351 -15.68 28.87 -7.53
N ASP A 352 -14.88 29.43 -6.62
CA ASP A 352 -13.60 30.09 -6.91
C ASP A 352 -12.49 29.62 -5.96
N LEU A 353 -11.42 29.11 -6.54
CA LEU A 353 -10.24 28.57 -5.85
C LEU A 353 -9.05 29.54 -5.87
N SER A 354 -9.21 30.75 -6.41
CA SER A 354 -8.14 31.73 -6.54
C SER A 354 -7.50 32.06 -5.18
N ASP A 355 -8.30 32.31 -4.15
CA ASP A 355 -7.81 32.55 -2.78
C ASP A 355 -7.04 31.35 -2.21
N ASP A 356 -7.52 30.12 -2.47
CA ASP A 356 -6.88 28.91 -1.93
C ASP A 356 -5.50 28.71 -2.57
N ILE A 357 -5.37 29.01 -3.88
CA ILE A 357 -4.09 28.99 -4.59
C ILE A 357 -3.20 30.16 -4.15
N HIS A 358 -3.76 31.34 -3.91
CA HIS A 358 -3.01 32.51 -3.46
C HIS A 358 -2.38 32.27 -2.08
N VAL A 359 -3.13 31.71 -1.13
CA VAL A 359 -2.58 31.33 0.19
C VAL A 359 -1.46 30.30 0.06
N MET A 360 -1.64 29.29 -0.80
CA MET A 360 -0.57 28.32 -1.10
C MET A 360 0.68 28.97 -1.70
N LEU A 361 0.48 29.97 -2.58
CA LEU A 361 1.57 30.69 -3.21
C LEU A 361 2.31 31.57 -2.20
N GLU A 362 1.58 32.32 -1.38
CA GLU A 362 2.11 33.18 -0.32
C GLU A 362 3.00 32.40 0.64
N ASP A 363 2.51 31.25 1.13
CA ASP A 363 3.26 30.40 2.05
C ASP A 363 4.54 29.84 1.40
N GLU A 364 4.46 29.39 0.14
CA GLU A 364 5.61 28.84 -0.57
C GLU A 364 6.65 29.95 -0.86
N VAL A 365 6.22 31.14 -1.30
CA VAL A 365 7.12 32.27 -1.56
C VAL A 365 7.81 32.71 -0.28
N LYS A 366 7.08 32.89 0.83
CA LYS A 366 7.67 33.26 2.13
C LYS A 366 8.76 32.28 2.56
N GLN A 367 8.49 30.98 2.49
CA GLN A 367 9.45 29.94 2.84
C GLN A 367 10.69 29.98 1.92
N ARG A 368 10.49 30.16 0.61
CA ARG A 368 11.58 30.21 -0.38
C ARG A 368 12.42 31.47 -0.28
N VAL A 369 11.81 32.62 0.00
CA VAL A 369 12.52 33.90 0.19
C VAL A 369 13.39 33.82 1.43
N GLN A 370 12.85 33.37 2.56
CA GLN A 370 13.62 33.20 3.79
C GLN A 370 14.82 32.26 3.57
N SER A 371 14.57 31.07 3.02
CA SER A 371 15.64 30.10 2.74
C SER A 371 16.63 30.59 1.69
N GLY A 372 16.20 31.42 0.74
CA GLY A 372 17.04 31.93 -0.34
C GLY A 372 17.98 33.04 0.12
N LEU A 373 17.52 33.93 1.00
CA LEU A 373 18.34 35.01 1.56
C LEU A 373 19.34 34.51 2.61
N GLU A 374 19.05 33.39 3.29
CA GLU A 374 19.97 32.72 4.20
C GLU A 374 21.08 31.92 3.48
N ASP A 375 20.98 31.73 2.16
CA ASP A 375 21.95 30.96 1.39
C ASP A 375 23.29 31.71 1.29
N LYS A 376 24.39 31.00 1.57
CA LYS A 376 25.75 31.53 1.51
C LYS A 376 26.15 32.00 0.11
N GLU A 377 25.57 31.41 -0.92
CA GLU A 377 25.86 31.76 -2.31
C GLU A 377 24.96 32.90 -2.85
N GLY A 378 24.11 33.46 -2.00
CA GLY A 378 23.08 34.43 -2.38
C GLY A 378 21.80 33.76 -2.89
N PRO A 379 20.76 34.55 -3.20
CA PRO A 379 19.40 34.06 -3.49
C PRO A 379 19.23 33.46 -4.91
N TRP A 380 20.26 32.81 -5.45
CA TRP A 380 20.21 32.25 -6.81
C TRP A 380 19.24 31.08 -6.93
N LYS A 381 19.07 30.28 -5.88
CA LYS A 381 18.09 29.17 -5.84
C LYS A 381 16.66 29.71 -5.90
N LEU A 382 16.40 30.84 -5.25
CA LEU A 382 15.11 31.54 -5.31
C LEU A 382 14.83 32.00 -6.73
N ILE A 383 15.79 32.67 -7.38
CA ILE A 383 15.65 33.08 -8.79
C ILE A 383 15.43 31.88 -9.71
N ALA A 384 16.24 30.81 -9.57
CA ALA A 384 16.11 29.62 -10.39
C ALA A 384 14.70 29.00 -10.27
N TRP A 385 14.17 28.95 -9.04
CA TRP A 385 12.80 28.51 -8.78
C TRP A 385 11.76 29.45 -9.40
N LEU A 386 11.90 30.76 -9.27
CA LEU A 386 10.99 31.74 -9.89
C LEU A 386 10.96 31.61 -11.42
N GLU A 387 12.12 31.45 -12.06
CA GLU A 387 12.24 31.22 -13.50
C GLU A 387 11.60 29.87 -13.94
N GLU A 388 11.62 28.85 -13.07
CA GLU A 388 10.99 27.56 -13.33
C GLU A 388 9.45 27.63 -13.23
N ILE A 389 8.94 28.21 -12.13
CA ILE A 389 7.49 28.28 -11.89
C ILE A 389 6.82 29.23 -12.88
N GLN A 390 7.40 30.41 -13.13
CA GLN A 390 6.85 31.44 -14.01
C GLN A 390 7.93 31.94 -14.99
N PRO A 391 8.24 31.14 -16.04
CA PRO A 391 9.04 31.63 -17.14
C PRO A 391 8.25 32.65 -17.96
N PRO A 392 8.93 33.42 -18.82
CA PRO A 392 8.26 34.36 -19.70
C PRO A 392 7.26 33.65 -20.62
N PHE A 393 6.10 34.28 -20.84
CA PHE A 393 5.04 33.77 -21.70
C PHE A 393 4.38 34.87 -22.52
N MET A 394 3.70 34.48 -23.60
CA MET A 394 2.96 35.41 -24.45
C MET A 394 1.61 35.77 -23.81
N SER A 395 1.33 37.06 -23.68
CA SER A 395 0.01 37.59 -23.35
C SER A 395 -0.43 38.58 -24.43
N GLY A 396 -1.31 38.11 -25.32
CA GLY A 396 -1.62 38.79 -26.57
C GLY A 396 -0.38 38.93 -27.46
N GLU A 397 -0.02 40.16 -27.81
CA GLU A 397 1.17 40.48 -28.61
C GLU A 397 2.41 40.82 -27.77
N ARG A 398 2.28 40.83 -26.44
CA ARG A 398 3.36 41.17 -25.51
C ARG A 398 3.93 39.94 -24.83
N ILE A 399 5.21 40.00 -24.46
CA ILE A 399 5.83 38.99 -23.58
C ILE A 399 5.69 39.49 -22.14
N PHE A 400 5.06 38.69 -21.29
CA PHE A 400 5.11 38.88 -19.84
C PHE A 400 6.45 38.31 -19.33
N PRO A 401 7.30 39.11 -18.65
CA PRO A 401 8.60 38.64 -18.17
C PRO A 401 8.45 37.68 -17.00
N SER A 402 9.48 36.88 -16.72
CA SER A 402 9.66 36.29 -15.40
C SER A 402 10.10 37.35 -14.39
N PHE A 403 10.00 37.06 -13.09
CA PHE A 403 10.42 38.01 -12.05
C PHE A 403 11.86 38.47 -12.24
N GLY A 404 12.79 37.55 -12.48
CA GLY A 404 14.20 37.87 -12.71
C GLY A 404 14.39 38.75 -13.95
N LEU A 405 13.73 38.43 -15.07
CA LEU A 405 13.78 39.27 -16.27
C LEU A 405 13.16 40.66 -16.06
N SER A 406 12.15 40.78 -15.20
CA SER A 406 11.56 42.06 -14.84
C SER A 406 12.55 42.98 -14.11
N LEU A 407 13.45 42.41 -13.29
CA LEU A 407 14.52 43.16 -12.62
C LEU A 407 15.51 43.72 -13.65
N LEU A 408 15.92 42.90 -14.63
CA LEU A 408 16.82 43.33 -15.70
C LEU A 408 16.17 44.41 -16.59
N LEU A 409 14.87 44.31 -16.87
CA LEU A 409 14.15 45.34 -17.60
C LEU A 409 14.12 46.68 -16.84
N LYS A 410 13.89 46.65 -15.52
CA LYS A 410 13.92 47.83 -14.66
C LYS A 410 15.31 48.49 -14.68
N GLU A 411 16.37 47.69 -14.65
CA GLU A 411 17.75 48.18 -14.77
C GLU A 411 18.03 48.85 -16.13
N LEU A 412 17.46 48.30 -17.22
CA LEU A 412 17.58 48.84 -18.58
C LEU A 412 16.57 49.94 -18.94
N ALA A 413 15.66 50.31 -18.03
CA ALA A 413 14.56 51.23 -18.34
C ALA A 413 15.05 52.66 -18.65
N ASN A 414 16.09 53.11 -17.94
CA ASN A 414 16.62 54.49 -18.00
C ASN A 414 17.97 54.60 -18.75
N ALA A 415 18.30 53.65 -19.62
CA ALA A 415 19.57 53.65 -20.32
C ALA A 415 19.63 54.75 -21.40
N ASP A 416 20.56 55.71 -21.25
CA ASP A 416 20.85 56.73 -22.27
C ASP A 416 21.33 56.10 -23.60
N ASN A 417 22.10 55.01 -23.51
CA ASN A 417 22.59 54.24 -24.64
C ASN A 417 22.27 52.75 -24.42
N PHE A 418 21.09 52.34 -24.88
CA PHE A 418 20.59 50.98 -24.69
C PHE A 418 21.56 49.87 -25.14
N PRO A 419 22.17 49.89 -26.35
CA PRO A 419 23.17 48.89 -26.75
C PRO A 419 24.36 48.78 -25.79
N ALA A 420 24.89 49.90 -25.31
CA ALA A 420 26.03 49.92 -24.40
C ALA A 420 25.63 49.39 -23.00
N SER A 421 24.47 49.81 -22.48
CA SER A 421 23.95 49.31 -21.20
C SER A 421 23.61 47.82 -21.25
N LEU A 422 23.09 47.31 -22.37
CA LEU A 422 22.84 45.88 -22.56
C LEU A 422 24.13 45.06 -22.58
N LEU A 423 25.18 45.56 -23.25
CA LEU A 423 26.49 44.92 -23.26
C LEU A 423 27.13 44.89 -21.86
N ASP A 424 27.03 45.99 -21.10
CA ASP A 424 27.49 46.06 -19.71
C ASP A 424 26.76 45.06 -18.81
N LEU A 425 25.42 45.01 -18.91
CA LEU A 425 24.60 44.07 -18.17
C LEU A 425 24.98 42.61 -18.46
N ILE A 426 25.14 42.25 -19.73
CA ILE A 426 25.58 40.89 -20.13
C ILE A 426 27.00 40.59 -19.63
N THR A 427 27.89 41.58 -19.63
CA THR A 427 29.25 41.43 -19.10
C THR A 427 29.21 41.10 -17.61
N ARG A 428 28.43 41.84 -16.83
CA ARG A 428 28.20 41.58 -15.41
C ARG A 428 27.55 40.22 -15.16
N ALA A 429 26.62 39.79 -16.02
CA ALA A 429 26.01 38.46 -15.93
C ALA A 429 27.02 37.33 -16.10
N ILE A 430 27.89 37.43 -17.11
CA ILE A 430 28.96 36.43 -17.35
C ILE A 430 29.96 36.44 -16.19
N GLU A 431 30.29 37.60 -15.64
CA GLU A 431 31.19 37.71 -14.48
C GLU A 431 30.59 37.09 -13.21
N ALA A 432 29.31 37.35 -12.94
CA ALA A 432 28.59 36.75 -11.82
C ALA A 432 28.50 35.21 -11.96
N GLU A 433 28.20 34.71 -13.16
CA GLU A 433 28.17 33.28 -13.45
C GLU A 433 29.56 32.64 -13.26
N ASN A 434 30.61 33.27 -13.78
CA ASN A 434 32.00 32.80 -13.62
C ASN A 434 32.41 32.73 -12.15
N ALA A 435 32.09 33.76 -11.36
CA ALA A 435 32.40 33.80 -9.93
C ALA A 435 31.67 32.69 -9.15
N HIS A 436 30.44 32.34 -9.55
CA HIS A 436 29.73 31.21 -8.98
C HIS A 436 30.36 29.87 -9.38
N HIS A 437 30.72 29.69 -10.65
CA HIS A 437 31.36 28.45 -11.10
C HIS A 437 32.70 28.20 -10.43
N LEU A 438 33.48 29.25 -10.15
CA LEU A 438 34.75 29.15 -9.42
C LEU A 438 34.54 28.72 -7.97
N ARG A 439 33.68 29.43 -7.22
CA ARG A 439 33.32 29.07 -5.84
C ARG A 439 32.82 27.63 -5.71
N ALA A 440 31.98 27.20 -6.64
CA ALA A 440 31.46 25.83 -6.61
C ALA A 440 32.51 24.76 -6.93
N ILE A 441 33.60 25.10 -7.63
CA ILE A 441 34.75 24.21 -7.83
C ILE A 441 35.65 24.22 -6.59
N GLU A 442 35.85 25.36 -5.94
CA GLU A 442 36.54 25.48 -4.64
C GLU A 442 35.84 24.63 -3.56
N ASP A 443 34.52 24.77 -3.40
CA ASP A 443 33.73 23.94 -2.49
C ASP A 443 33.81 22.44 -2.82
N LEU A 444 33.84 22.10 -4.12
CA LEU A 444 33.98 20.71 -4.56
C LEU A 444 35.39 20.18 -4.27
N LEU A 445 36.41 21.01 -4.41
CA LEU A 445 37.79 20.71 -4.06
C LEU A 445 37.90 20.34 -2.57
N ASP A 446 37.39 21.20 -1.68
CA ASP A 446 37.43 20.98 -0.23
C ASP A 446 36.77 19.65 0.15
N ARG A 447 35.55 19.39 -0.34
CA ARG A 447 34.84 18.12 -0.09
C ARG A 447 35.57 16.91 -0.67
N THR A 448 36.20 17.09 -1.83
CA THR A 448 36.96 16.02 -2.48
C THR A 448 38.25 15.73 -1.73
N GLU A 449 38.90 16.74 -1.17
CA GLU A 449 40.05 16.62 -0.31
C GLU A 449 39.72 15.84 0.96
N GLU A 450 38.64 16.19 1.67
CA GLU A 450 38.17 15.45 2.85
C GLU A 450 37.94 13.96 2.52
N ALA A 451 37.25 13.68 1.42
CA ALA A 451 36.98 12.32 0.97
C ALA A 451 38.27 11.58 0.56
N PHE A 452 39.20 12.26 -0.12
CA PHE A 452 40.50 11.74 -0.49
C PHE A 452 41.33 11.40 0.74
N ASN A 453 41.43 12.30 1.71
CA ASN A 453 42.17 12.12 2.95
C ASN A 453 41.61 10.95 3.78
N ALA A 454 40.28 10.85 3.90
CA ALA A 454 39.63 9.74 4.60
C ALA A 454 39.89 8.38 3.91
N GLN A 455 39.82 8.34 2.58
CA GLN A 455 40.13 7.12 1.81
C GLN A 455 41.61 6.75 1.87
N LEU A 456 42.51 7.74 1.81
CA LEU A 456 43.94 7.53 1.92
C LEU A 456 44.29 6.98 3.30
N ALA A 457 43.81 7.61 4.37
CA ALA A 457 44.02 7.15 5.75
C ALA A 457 43.51 5.72 5.94
N SER A 458 42.26 5.43 5.56
CA SER A 458 41.70 4.07 5.68
C SER A 458 42.52 2.99 4.95
N ARG A 459 43.07 3.31 3.77
CA ARG A 459 43.88 2.38 3.00
C ARG A 459 45.29 2.22 3.56
N LEU A 460 45.87 3.29 4.09
CA LEU A 460 47.16 3.24 4.78
C LEU A 460 47.02 2.46 6.10
N ASP A 461 45.95 2.68 6.88
CA ASP A 461 45.68 1.92 8.10
C ASP A 461 45.49 0.42 7.81
N ALA A 462 44.79 0.07 6.71
CA ALA A 462 44.65 -1.32 6.28
C ALA A 462 45.98 -1.94 5.85
N LEU A 463 46.84 -1.16 5.19
CA LEU A 463 48.20 -1.57 4.83
C LEU A 463 49.06 -1.75 6.09
N ASP A 464 48.98 -0.83 7.05
CA ASP A 464 49.68 -0.86 8.33
C ASP A 464 49.30 -2.10 9.12
N ALA A 465 48.00 -2.34 9.32
CA ALA A 465 47.48 -3.52 10.00
C ALA A 465 47.90 -4.82 9.30
N TYR A 466 47.97 -4.83 7.96
CA TYR A 466 48.47 -5.98 7.22
C TYR A 466 49.94 -6.27 7.54
N PHE A 467 50.81 -5.27 7.44
CA PHE A 467 52.24 -5.42 7.71
C PHE A 467 52.53 -5.73 9.20
N ASP A 468 51.77 -5.16 10.13
CA ASP A 468 51.85 -5.49 11.56
C ASP A 468 51.48 -6.95 11.81
N SER A 469 50.39 -7.43 11.19
CA SER A 469 50.01 -8.85 11.28
C SER A 469 51.02 -9.79 10.63
N LEU A 470 51.83 -9.29 9.69
CA LEU A 470 52.83 -10.06 8.97
C LEU A 470 54.09 -10.25 9.82
N ALA A 471 54.41 -9.28 10.69
CA ALA A 471 55.49 -9.40 11.68
C ALA A 471 55.22 -10.50 12.72
N ASP A 472 53.94 -10.79 13.01
CA ASP A 472 53.51 -11.81 13.96
C ASP A 472 53.33 -13.22 13.34
N ARG A 473 53.54 -13.41 12.03
CA ARG A 473 53.37 -14.71 11.35
C ARG A 473 54.64 -15.56 11.45
N GLU A 474 54.47 -16.85 11.79
CA GLU A 474 55.57 -17.84 11.82
C GLU A 474 56.00 -18.33 10.41
N GLU A 475 55.14 -18.20 9.39
CA GLU A 475 55.42 -18.62 8.00
C GLU A 475 55.81 -17.45 7.09
N THR A 476 56.90 -17.59 6.32
CA THR A 476 57.30 -16.63 5.28
C THR A 476 56.43 -16.78 4.04
N LEU A 477 55.68 -15.73 3.70
CA LEU A 477 54.82 -15.69 2.51
C LEU A 477 55.61 -15.32 1.27
N ARG A 478 55.22 -15.90 0.13
CA ARG A 478 55.77 -15.50 -1.18
C ARG A 478 55.33 -14.07 -1.51
N PRO A 479 56.20 -13.20 -2.06
CA PRO A 479 55.86 -11.82 -2.42
C PRO A 479 54.60 -11.66 -3.30
N GLN A 480 54.36 -12.61 -4.21
CA GLN A 480 53.15 -12.62 -5.05
C GLN A 480 51.87 -12.83 -4.24
N LYS A 481 51.89 -13.73 -3.25
CA LYS A 481 50.75 -13.98 -2.36
C LYS A 481 50.50 -12.80 -1.44
N MET A 482 51.56 -12.10 -1.00
CA MET A 482 51.43 -10.86 -0.23
C MET A 482 50.71 -9.78 -1.04
N LEU A 483 51.06 -9.60 -2.33
CA LEU A 483 50.34 -8.66 -3.20
C LEU A 483 48.88 -9.06 -3.45
N GLU A 484 48.59 -10.36 -3.59
CA GLU A 484 47.21 -10.87 -3.70
C GLU A 484 46.37 -10.58 -2.44
N GLU A 485 46.99 -10.60 -1.25
CA GLU A 485 46.34 -10.25 0.02
C GLU A 485 46.20 -8.72 0.20
N ILE A 486 47.21 -7.93 -0.18
CA ILE A 486 47.20 -6.45 -0.05
C ILE A 486 46.23 -5.79 -1.04
N ALA A 487 46.13 -6.27 -2.28
CA ALA A 487 45.30 -5.67 -3.32
C ALA A 487 43.82 -5.48 -2.95
N PRO A 488 43.11 -6.47 -2.36
CA PRO A 488 41.73 -6.28 -1.90
C PRO A 488 41.64 -5.37 -0.66
N LEU A 489 42.63 -5.38 0.24
CA LEU A 489 42.65 -4.54 1.45
C LEU A 489 42.76 -3.04 1.10
N VAL A 490 43.64 -2.73 0.15
CA VAL A 490 43.88 -1.35 -0.31
C VAL A 490 42.91 -0.96 -1.44
N GLY A 491 42.15 -1.92 -1.96
CA GLY A 491 41.13 -1.72 -3.00
C GLY A 491 41.70 -1.27 -4.34
N MET A 492 42.93 -1.68 -4.68
CA MET A 492 43.57 -1.35 -5.96
C MET A 492 44.63 -2.39 -6.36
N GLN A 493 44.89 -2.48 -7.66
CA GLN A 493 45.90 -3.37 -8.21
C GLN A 493 47.29 -2.72 -8.13
N ILE A 494 48.15 -3.29 -7.29
CA ILE A 494 49.54 -2.84 -7.14
C ILE A 494 50.43 -3.65 -8.07
N ARG A 495 51.14 -2.97 -8.97
CA ARG A 495 52.12 -3.61 -9.86
C ARG A 495 53.54 -3.26 -9.39
N MET A 496 54.32 -4.28 -9.10
CA MET A 496 55.73 -4.15 -8.71
C MET A 496 56.63 -4.84 -9.74
N ASN A 497 57.81 -4.28 -10.01
CA ASN A 497 58.84 -4.90 -10.83
C ASN A 497 59.64 -5.97 -10.04
N GLY A 498 60.52 -6.71 -10.70
CA GLY A 498 61.25 -7.82 -10.08
C GLY A 498 62.15 -7.43 -8.88
N GLU A 499 62.68 -6.20 -8.86
CA GLU A 499 63.46 -5.68 -7.73
C GLU A 499 62.56 -5.22 -6.57
N GLN A 500 61.42 -4.59 -6.87
CA GLN A 500 60.42 -4.18 -5.88
C GLN A 500 59.73 -5.37 -5.21
N LEU A 501 59.55 -6.48 -5.94
CA LEU A 501 59.04 -7.74 -5.39
C LEU A 501 60.01 -8.38 -4.39
N ARG A 502 61.33 -8.23 -4.59
CA ARG A 502 62.34 -8.73 -3.63
C ARG A 502 62.32 -7.94 -2.34
N LEU A 503 62.00 -6.63 -2.39
CA LEU A 503 61.88 -5.80 -1.19
C LEU A 503 60.78 -6.26 -0.23
N LEU A 504 59.72 -6.92 -0.72
CA LEU A 504 58.68 -7.50 0.15
C LEU A 504 59.22 -8.61 1.07
N GLU A 505 60.30 -9.27 0.66
CA GLU A 505 60.95 -10.36 1.39
C GLU A 505 62.17 -9.86 2.18
N GLU A 506 62.97 -8.94 1.61
CA GLU A 506 64.23 -8.45 2.18
C GLU A 506 64.06 -7.28 3.16
N ASP A 507 63.11 -6.37 2.91
CA ASP A 507 62.90 -5.14 3.70
C ASP A 507 61.41 -4.73 3.70
N PRO A 508 60.56 -5.41 4.49
CA PRO A 508 59.11 -5.16 4.52
C PRO A 508 58.72 -3.70 4.83
N PRO A 509 59.38 -2.96 5.74
CA PRO A 509 59.10 -1.54 5.96
C PRO A 509 59.28 -0.67 4.71
N LYS A 510 60.34 -0.92 3.94
CA LYS A 510 60.59 -0.17 2.69
C LYS A 510 59.63 -0.56 1.57
N ALA A 511 59.21 -1.83 1.53
CA ALA A 511 58.16 -2.28 0.61
C ALA A 511 56.79 -1.66 0.95
N LYS A 512 56.45 -1.55 2.24
CA LYS A 512 55.25 -0.85 2.74
C LYS A 512 55.24 0.61 2.26
N GLU A 513 56.36 1.33 2.40
CA GLU A 513 56.47 2.73 1.95
C GLU A 513 56.29 2.87 0.43
N LEU A 514 56.86 1.95 -0.37
CA LEU A 514 56.67 1.93 -1.83
C LEU A 514 55.21 1.69 -2.23
N ILE A 515 54.53 0.80 -1.52
CA ILE A 515 53.11 0.53 -1.73
C ILE A 515 52.29 1.76 -1.33
N ALA A 516 52.51 2.32 -0.15
CA ALA A 516 51.84 3.53 0.33
C ALA A 516 51.97 4.70 -0.66
N ASN A 517 53.17 4.93 -1.22
CA ASN A 517 53.40 5.96 -2.24
C ASN A 517 52.67 5.66 -3.56
N THR A 518 52.60 4.39 -3.96
CA THR A 518 51.84 3.96 -5.15
C THR A 518 50.35 4.19 -4.96
N VAL A 519 49.84 3.89 -3.77
CA VAL A 519 48.45 4.10 -3.34
C VAL A 519 48.10 5.57 -3.38
N LYS A 520 48.90 6.41 -2.71
CA LYS A 520 48.75 7.87 -2.70
C LYS A 520 48.67 8.41 -4.12
N ARG A 521 49.65 8.09 -4.97
CA ARG A 521 49.70 8.58 -6.36
C ARG A 521 48.49 8.13 -7.20
N GLN A 522 48.08 6.87 -7.11
CA GLN A 522 46.92 6.37 -7.88
C GLN A 522 45.61 7.02 -7.42
N LEU A 523 45.43 7.21 -6.10
CA LEU A 523 44.28 7.93 -5.55
C LEU A 523 44.27 9.39 -5.97
N THR A 524 45.40 10.09 -5.89
CA THR A 524 45.51 11.48 -6.35
C THR A 524 45.10 11.60 -7.81
N LEU A 525 45.63 10.76 -8.71
CA LEU A 525 45.24 10.76 -10.13
C LEU A 525 43.76 10.46 -10.35
N PHE A 526 43.20 9.51 -9.58
CA PHE A 526 41.78 9.18 -9.67
C PHE A 526 40.90 10.37 -9.31
N TYR A 527 41.12 10.98 -8.14
CA TYR A 527 40.33 12.12 -7.69
C TYR A 527 40.55 13.37 -8.54
N ALA A 528 41.80 13.68 -8.90
CA ALA A 528 42.13 14.80 -9.78
C ALA A 528 41.47 14.67 -11.16
N SER A 529 41.46 13.47 -11.76
CA SER A 529 40.80 13.25 -13.05
C SER A 529 39.28 13.45 -13.00
N ARG A 530 38.63 13.04 -11.92
CA ARG A 530 37.18 13.23 -11.72
C ARG A 530 36.84 14.70 -11.51
N LEU A 531 37.66 15.40 -10.72
CA LEU A 531 37.48 16.81 -10.47
C LEU A 531 37.73 17.64 -11.74
N ALA A 532 38.78 17.34 -12.50
CA ALA A 532 39.06 17.98 -13.78
C ALA A 532 37.91 17.77 -14.78
N ALA A 533 37.30 16.58 -14.82
CA ALA A 533 36.11 16.34 -15.63
C ALA A 533 34.90 17.17 -15.17
N ALA A 534 34.70 17.31 -13.85
CA ALA A 534 33.64 18.15 -13.29
C ALA A 534 33.85 19.64 -13.63
N ALA A 535 35.08 20.13 -13.51
CA ALA A 535 35.46 21.50 -13.86
C ALA A 535 35.29 21.75 -15.38
N ALA A 536 35.72 20.82 -16.25
CA ALA A 536 35.55 20.94 -17.70
C ALA A 536 34.07 20.99 -18.11
N ASN A 537 33.23 20.14 -17.52
CA ASN A 537 31.79 20.15 -17.78
C ASN A 537 31.14 21.48 -17.37
N ARG A 538 31.62 22.09 -16.27
CA ARG A 538 31.11 23.37 -15.77
C ARG A 538 31.60 24.56 -16.60
N ALA A 539 32.84 24.54 -17.06
CA ALA A 539 33.38 25.55 -17.99
C ALA A 539 32.72 25.49 -19.38
N GLY A 540 32.24 24.30 -19.78
CA GLY A 540 31.70 24.06 -21.12
C GLY A 540 32.78 23.94 -22.21
N ASP A 541 34.04 23.81 -21.80
CA ASP A 541 35.21 23.65 -22.68
C ASP A 541 36.21 22.66 -22.06
N ALA A 542 37.07 22.07 -22.89
CA ALA A 542 38.11 21.18 -22.43
C ALA A 542 39.21 21.97 -21.68
N LEU A 543 39.57 21.51 -20.49
CA LEU A 543 40.63 22.11 -19.66
C LEU A 543 42.07 21.76 -20.12
N GLY A 544 42.26 21.29 -21.36
CA GLY A 544 43.56 20.86 -21.92
C GLY A 544 43.81 19.34 -21.88
N GLU A 545 44.95 18.88 -22.42
CA GLU A 545 45.35 17.46 -22.42
C GLU A 545 46.28 17.11 -21.25
N LYS A 546 45.90 16.06 -20.51
CA LYS A 546 46.65 15.38 -19.42
C LYS A 546 47.23 16.29 -18.33
N ILE A 547 46.54 16.33 -17.19
CA ILE A 547 47.06 16.95 -15.96
C ILE A 547 48.11 16.01 -15.36
N GLU A 548 49.38 16.35 -15.49
CA GLU A 548 50.46 15.72 -14.73
C GLU A 548 50.54 16.36 -13.34
N VAL A 549 50.43 15.54 -12.31
CA VAL A 549 50.25 15.97 -10.92
C VAL A 549 51.25 15.28 -10.00
N GLN A 550 51.86 16.03 -9.08
CA GLN A 550 52.79 15.48 -8.09
C GLN A 550 52.07 14.98 -6.82
N ASP A 551 51.23 15.82 -6.22
CA ASP A 551 50.43 15.55 -5.03
C ASP A 551 49.05 16.21 -5.15
N TRP A 552 48.22 16.09 -4.11
CA TRP A 552 46.85 16.61 -4.15
C TRP A 552 46.81 18.13 -4.29
N ASP A 553 47.68 18.85 -3.57
CA ASP A 553 47.73 20.31 -3.56
C ASP A 553 48.11 20.85 -4.95
N ASP A 554 49.13 20.26 -5.60
CA ASP A 554 49.49 20.57 -7.00
C ASP A 554 48.35 20.25 -7.98
N ALA A 555 47.55 19.22 -7.70
CA ALA A 555 46.37 18.90 -8.51
C ALA A 555 45.29 19.98 -8.38
N ALA A 556 45.01 20.39 -7.15
CA ALA A 556 44.00 21.36 -6.81
C ALA A 556 44.29 22.72 -7.46
N ASP A 557 45.50 23.23 -7.27
CA ASP A 557 45.96 24.51 -7.82
C ASP A 557 45.88 24.50 -9.35
N LYS A 558 46.40 23.45 -10.00
CA LYS A 558 46.34 23.32 -11.47
C LYS A 558 44.92 23.29 -12.00
N ILE A 559 44.01 22.59 -11.34
CA ILE A 559 42.60 22.51 -11.79
C ILE A 559 41.92 23.88 -11.66
N LEU A 560 42.17 24.60 -10.56
CA LEU A 560 41.66 25.96 -10.37
C LEU A 560 42.20 26.94 -11.40
N ASP A 561 43.51 26.90 -11.70
CA ASP A 561 44.13 27.76 -12.70
C ASP A 561 43.56 27.49 -14.11
N LEU A 562 43.44 26.21 -14.49
CA LEU A 562 42.86 25.82 -15.77
C LEU A 562 41.40 26.26 -15.89
N MET A 563 40.63 26.18 -14.80
CA MET A 563 39.25 26.65 -14.74
C MET A 563 39.18 28.17 -14.93
N HIS A 564 40.02 28.93 -14.21
CA HIS A 564 40.12 30.39 -14.36
C HIS A 564 40.44 30.77 -15.81
N ASP A 565 41.44 30.13 -16.42
CA ASP A 565 41.83 30.38 -17.80
C ASP A 565 40.74 30.02 -18.81
N ALA A 566 39.98 28.94 -18.58
CA ALA A 566 38.87 28.56 -19.44
C ALA A 566 37.72 29.58 -19.37
N LEU A 567 37.32 29.99 -18.17
CA LEU A 567 36.27 31.00 -17.97
C LEU A 567 36.67 32.38 -18.51
N LYS A 568 37.94 32.77 -18.33
CA LYS A 568 38.49 34.01 -18.88
C LYS A 568 38.47 34.01 -20.40
N ARG A 569 38.92 32.93 -21.05
CA ARG A 569 38.83 32.77 -22.52
C ARG A 569 37.39 32.84 -23.02
N LYS A 570 36.44 32.22 -22.31
CA LYS A 570 35.01 32.28 -22.63
C LYS A 570 34.47 33.71 -22.54
N ARG A 571 34.80 34.45 -21.47
CA ARG A 571 34.42 35.87 -21.30
C ARG A 571 34.98 36.74 -22.41
N GLU A 572 36.28 36.63 -22.71
CA GLU A 572 36.92 37.41 -23.79
C GLU A 572 36.29 37.12 -25.17
N MET A 573 35.91 35.86 -25.44
CA MET A 573 35.21 35.50 -26.68
C MET A 573 33.81 36.12 -26.79
N LEU A 574 33.07 36.17 -25.68
CA LEU A 574 31.69 36.66 -25.68
C LEU A 574 31.62 38.20 -25.64
N VAL A 575 32.34 38.84 -24.72
CA VAL A 575 32.22 40.28 -24.38
C VAL A 575 33.55 41.04 -24.40
N GLY A 576 34.64 40.45 -24.90
CA GLY A 576 35.92 41.16 -25.09
C GLY A 576 35.88 42.18 -26.25
N ALA A 577 37.02 42.79 -26.58
CA ALA A 577 37.13 43.71 -27.71
C ALA A 577 36.76 43.00 -29.04
N ASN A 578 35.68 43.43 -29.71
CA ASN A 578 35.04 42.74 -30.84
C ASN A 578 34.39 41.38 -30.49
N GLY A 579 33.84 41.26 -29.28
CA GLY A 579 33.13 40.07 -28.80
C GLY A 579 31.97 39.64 -29.70
N GLN A 580 31.49 38.41 -29.50
CA GLN A 580 30.32 37.92 -30.24
C GLN A 580 29.05 38.70 -29.86
N ILE A 581 28.85 38.98 -28.57
CA ILE A 581 27.64 39.65 -28.05
C ILE A 581 27.49 41.06 -28.63
N GLU A 582 28.57 41.84 -28.71
CA GLU A 582 28.54 43.19 -29.28
C GLU A 582 28.07 43.19 -30.75
N ARG A 583 28.54 42.22 -31.55
CA ARG A 583 28.10 42.03 -32.94
C ARG A 583 26.65 41.56 -33.02
N ASP A 584 26.26 40.64 -32.14
CA ASP A 584 24.90 40.11 -32.10
C ASP A 584 23.89 41.20 -31.70
N ILE A 585 24.24 42.06 -30.74
CA ILE A 585 23.44 43.24 -30.35
C ILE A 585 23.21 44.14 -31.57
N HIS A 586 24.26 44.44 -32.34
CA HIS A 586 24.13 45.25 -33.54
C HIS A 586 23.25 44.58 -34.62
N ASN A 587 23.35 43.27 -34.79
CA ASN A 587 22.62 42.52 -35.81
C ASN A 587 21.14 42.28 -35.47
N LEU A 588 20.82 42.10 -34.19
CA LEU A 588 19.48 41.76 -33.71
C LEU A 588 18.67 42.97 -33.23
N MET A 589 19.27 44.16 -33.23
CA MET A 589 18.62 45.38 -32.74
C MET A 589 17.29 45.63 -33.47
N PRO A 590 16.16 45.69 -32.75
CA PRO A 590 14.85 45.93 -33.34
C PRO A 590 14.71 47.39 -33.78
N ALA A 591 13.86 47.63 -34.79
CA ALA A 591 13.54 48.99 -35.24
C ALA A 591 12.76 49.81 -34.20
N VAL A 592 12.01 49.13 -33.31
CA VAL A 592 11.26 49.75 -32.21
C VAL A 592 11.67 49.08 -30.90
N LEU A 593 12.12 49.88 -29.94
CA LEU A 593 12.46 49.44 -28.59
C LEU A 593 11.22 49.57 -27.69
N ASN A 594 10.69 48.43 -27.29
CA ASN A 594 9.68 48.30 -26.23
C ASN A 594 10.05 47.10 -25.35
N ASP A 595 9.34 46.90 -24.24
CA ASP A 595 9.73 45.84 -23.28
C ASP A 595 9.70 44.45 -23.90
N THR A 596 8.78 44.19 -24.85
CA THR A 596 8.73 42.91 -25.58
C THR A 596 9.98 42.69 -26.44
N THR A 597 10.41 43.69 -27.21
CA THR A 597 11.60 43.57 -28.04
C THR A 597 12.89 43.57 -27.22
N LYS A 598 12.94 44.26 -26.08
CA LYS A 598 14.03 44.17 -25.09
C LYS A 598 14.13 42.75 -24.51
N LEU A 599 13.01 42.13 -24.11
CA LEU A 599 12.98 40.75 -23.62
C LEU A 599 13.41 39.74 -24.68
N GLN A 600 12.96 39.92 -25.93
CA GLN A 600 13.40 39.07 -27.05
C GLN A 600 14.93 39.13 -27.24
N LEU A 601 15.52 40.32 -27.11
CA LEU A 601 16.98 40.49 -27.14
C LEU A 601 17.66 39.77 -25.96
N LEU A 602 17.20 39.99 -24.72
CA LEU A 602 17.78 39.34 -23.54
C LEU A 602 17.76 37.80 -23.67
N ILE A 603 16.64 37.23 -24.09
CA ILE A 603 16.47 35.78 -24.25
C ILE A 603 17.30 35.26 -25.43
N SER A 604 17.24 35.92 -26.60
CA SER A 604 18.01 35.48 -27.78
C SER A 604 19.51 35.53 -27.53
N LEU A 605 20.04 36.59 -26.94
CA LEU A 605 21.48 36.76 -26.71
C LEU A 605 22.05 35.72 -25.75
N SER A 606 21.26 35.26 -24.76
CA SER A 606 21.67 34.19 -23.83
C SER A 606 21.69 32.80 -24.46
N GLN A 607 21.08 32.62 -25.64
CA GLN A 607 20.98 31.34 -26.33
C GLN A 607 21.77 31.33 -27.66
N GLY A 608 22.51 30.25 -27.90
CA GLY A 608 23.21 29.99 -29.15
C GLY A 608 22.60 28.80 -29.88
N ALA A 609 22.73 28.75 -31.19
CA ALA A 609 22.33 27.62 -32.02
C ALA A 609 23.56 26.93 -32.61
N ARG A 610 23.64 25.60 -32.49
CA ARG A 610 24.63 24.79 -33.23
C ARG A 610 23.98 23.58 -33.87
N THR A 611 24.47 23.19 -35.04
CA THR A 611 24.10 21.93 -35.68
C THR A 611 24.71 20.77 -34.92
N ALA A 612 23.88 19.94 -34.29
CA ALA A 612 24.32 18.77 -33.56
C ALA A 612 23.52 17.53 -34.00
N PHE A 613 24.15 16.36 -33.89
CA PHE A 613 23.49 15.10 -34.23
C PHE A 613 22.56 14.69 -33.09
N ASN A 614 21.25 14.63 -33.35
CA ASN A 614 20.28 14.20 -32.34
C ASN A 614 20.35 12.66 -32.19
N PRO A 615 20.70 12.13 -30.99
CA PRO A 615 20.85 10.70 -30.78
C PRO A 615 19.53 9.92 -30.89
N LYS A 616 18.36 10.57 -30.76
CA LYS A 616 17.04 9.93 -30.90
C LYS A 616 16.59 9.85 -32.35
N THR A 617 16.84 10.88 -33.15
CA THR A 617 16.34 10.97 -34.54
C THR A 617 17.40 10.61 -35.58
N HIS A 618 18.66 10.44 -35.16
CA HIS A 618 19.81 10.18 -36.03
C HIS A 618 19.95 11.19 -37.18
N ARG A 619 19.49 12.43 -36.95
CA ARG A 619 19.54 13.53 -37.92
C ARG A 619 20.33 14.69 -37.33
N GLN A 620 20.95 15.47 -38.21
CA GLN A 620 21.49 16.78 -37.84
C GLN A 620 20.33 17.72 -37.60
N GLU A 621 20.16 18.16 -36.35
CA GLU A 621 19.14 19.11 -35.94
C GLU A 621 19.85 20.34 -35.34
N LYS A 622 19.26 21.53 -35.53
CA LYS A 622 19.73 22.73 -34.84
C LYS A 622 19.34 22.57 -33.37
N MET A 623 20.32 22.43 -32.50
CA MET A 623 20.12 22.39 -31.06
C MET A 623 20.50 23.75 -30.47
N SER A 624 19.60 24.31 -29.66
CA SER A 624 19.92 25.48 -28.84
C SER A 624 20.80 25.05 -27.66
N PHE A 625 21.73 25.91 -27.29
CA PHE A 625 22.54 25.77 -26.08
C PHE A 625 22.63 27.11 -25.37
N GLN A 626 22.78 27.08 -24.05
CA GLN A 626 22.92 28.29 -23.26
C GLN A 626 24.36 28.83 -23.37
N ARG A 627 24.51 30.10 -23.76
CA ARG A 627 25.81 30.79 -23.86
C ARG A 627 26.27 31.28 -22.49
N PHE A 628 25.34 31.87 -21.75
CA PHE A 628 25.51 32.38 -20.39
C PHE A 628 24.15 32.41 -19.66
N SER A 629 24.16 32.60 -18.34
CA SER A 629 22.97 32.70 -17.50
C SER A 629 22.85 34.06 -16.85
N TYR A 630 21.62 34.56 -16.71
CA TYR A 630 21.34 35.76 -15.92
C TYR A 630 21.04 35.47 -14.44
N ILE A 631 20.82 34.19 -14.07
CA ILE A 631 20.33 33.79 -12.73
C ILE A 631 21.20 34.41 -11.61
N HIS A 632 22.52 34.35 -11.76
CA HIS A 632 23.44 34.84 -10.74
C HIS A 632 23.50 36.38 -10.65
N LEU A 633 23.32 37.09 -11.76
CA LEU A 633 23.19 38.55 -11.73
C LEU A 633 21.88 38.97 -11.09
N MET A 634 20.77 38.32 -11.47
CA MET A 634 19.47 38.55 -10.85
C MET A 634 19.51 38.30 -9.34
N ALA A 635 20.25 37.28 -8.89
CA ALA A 635 20.46 37.01 -7.47
C ALA A 635 21.22 38.15 -6.77
N GLN A 636 22.30 38.66 -7.38
CA GLN A 636 23.05 39.81 -6.84
C GLN A 636 22.18 41.06 -6.71
N LEU A 637 21.22 41.27 -7.62
CA LEU A 637 20.27 42.40 -7.53
C LEU A 637 19.30 42.28 -6.33
N LEU A 638 19.17 41.09 -5.75
CA LEU A 638 18.35 40.84 -4.56
C LEU A 638 19.16 40.83 -3.26
N GLU A 639 20.50 40.81 -3.33
CA GLU A 639 21.34 40.80 -2.13
C GLU A 639 21.15 42.07 -1.29
N GLY A 640 21.04 41.91 0.03
CA GLY A 640 20.89 43.02 0.97
C GLY A 640 19.49 43.62 1.05
N ARG A 641 18.50 43.05 0.35
CA ARG A 641 17.09 43.44 0.48
C ARG A 641 16.42 42.84 1.70
N ASP A 642 15.41 43.55 2.19
CA ASP A 642 14.54 43.05 3.26
C ASP A 642 13.66 41.90 2.76
N ALA A 643 13.46 40.89 3.61
CA ALA A 643 12.73 39.67 3.26
C ALA A 643 11.22 39.91 3.10
N GLU A 644 10.63 40.80 3.89
CA GLU A 644 9.20 41.12 3.81
C GLU A 644 8.92 41.91 2.52
N GLU A 645 9.72 42.94 2.24
CA GLU A 645 9.58 43.73 1.01
C GLU A 645 9.81 42.88 -0.25
N LEU A 646 10.80 41.98 -0.24
CA LEU A 646 11.07 41.10 -1.37
C LEU A 646 9.91 40.11 -1.60
N THR A 647 9.32 39.60 -0.51
CA THR A 647 8.14 38.73 -0.58
C THR A 647 6.98 39.47 -1.23
N GLU A 648 6.70 40.70 -0.80
CA GLU A 648 5.62 41.53 -1.36
C GLU A 648 5.84 41.82 -2.86
N ASP A 649 7.07 42.17 -3.26
CA ASP A 649 7.41 42.41 -4.66
C ASP A 649 7.22 41.17 -5.54
N ILE A 650 7.64 39.99 -5.05
CA ILE A 650 7.48 38.73 -5.77
C ILE A 650 6.00 38.37 -5.88
N LEU A 651 5.23 38.49 -4.81
CA LEU A 651 3.80 38.18 -4.83
C LEU A 651 3.03 39.11 -5.77
N THR A 652 3.30 40.42 -5.71
CA THR A 652 2.71 41.41 -6.62
C THR A 652 3.00 41.03 -8.08
N HIS A 653 4.25 40.68 -8.40
CA HIS A 653 4.60 40.26 -9.76
C HIS A 653 3.89 38.97 -10.20
N LEU A 654 3.77 37.98 -9.31
CA LEU A 654 3.09 36.72 -9.63
C LEU A 654 1.56 36.88 -9.75
N GLU A 655 0.96 37.81 -9.01
CA GLU A 655 -0.44 38.23 -9.19
C GLU A 655 -0.66 38.86 -10.56
N GLU A 656 0.19 39.83 -10.95
CA GLU A 656 0.17 40.41 -12.30
C GLU A 656 0.36 39.33 -13.38
N ALA A 657 1.21 38.33 -13.12
CA ALA A 657 1.42 37.20 -14.01
C ALA A 657 0.14 36.32 -14.14
N GLN A 658 -0.60 36.12 -13.04
CA GLN A 658 -1.87 35.39 -13.07
C GLN A 658 -2.93 36.13 -13.89
N GLU A 659 -3.03 37.45 -13.73
CA GLU A 659 -3.93 38.27 -14.54
C GLU A 659 -3.58 38.23 -16.02
N ALA A 660 -2.29 38.40 -16.35
CA ALA A 660 -1.80 38.30 -17.72
C ALA A 660 -2.01 36.91 -18.34
N LEU A 661 -1.89 35.86 -17.53
CA LEU A 661 -2.16 34.48 -17.94
C LEU A 661 -3.67 34.25 -18.16
N ALA A 662 -4.52 34.73 -17.26
CA ALA A 662 -5.97 34.66 -17.42
C ALA A 662 -6.40 35.36 -18.70
N PHE A 663 -5.87 36.55 -18.99
CA PHE A 663 -6.13 37.25 -20.25
C PHE A 663 -5.69 36.46 -21.49
N ALA A 664 -4.48 35.88 -21.46
CA ALA A 664 -3.96 35.07 -22.57
C ALA A 664 -4.80 33.82 -22.86
N ILE A 665 -5.23 33.12 -21.79
CA ILE A 665 -6.14 31.98 -21.89
C ILE A 665 -7.50 32.43 -22.41
N GLY A 666 -8.03 33.54 -21.90
CA GLY A 666 -9.30 34.13 -22.32
C GLY A 666 -9.34 34.44 -23.80
N GLN A 667 -8.27 35.03 -24.35
CA GLN A 667 -8.17 35.30 -25.79
C GLN A 667 -8.18 34.01 -26.62
N THR A 668 -7.45 32.99 -26.15
CA THR A 668 -7.36 31.69 -26.83
C THR A 668 -8.70 30.97 -26.81
N GLU A 669 -9.38 30.93 -25.67
CA GLU A 669 -10.71 30.33 -25.50
C GLU A 669 -11.77 31.10 -26.30
N TYR A 670 -11.71 32.43 -26.31
CA TYR A 670 -12.59 33.26 -27.14
C TYR A 670 -12.38 32.98 -28.63
N ALA A 671 -11.13 32.94 -29.12
CA ALA A 671 -10.83 32.62 -30.51
C ALA A 671 -11.30 31.20 -30.89
N ARG A 672 -11.19 30.22 -29.97
CA ARG A 672 -11.68 28.86 -30.18
C ARG A 672 -13.19 28.81 -30.29
N LEU A 673 -13.91 29.41 -29.33
CA LEU A 673 -15.36 29.31 -29.21
C LEU A 673 -16.10 30.21 -30.22
N SER A 674 -15.56 31.41 -30.49
CA SER A 674 -16.17 32.37 -31.43
C SER A 674 -16.37 31.81 -32.84
N SER A 675 -15.52 30.87 -33.27
CA SER A 675 -15.65 30.21 -34.58
C SER A 675 -16.98 29.45 -34.77
N ASN A 676 -17.56 28.93 -33.68
CA ASN A 676 -18.76 28.10 -33.70
C ASN A 676 -19.94 28.68 -32.88
N ALA A 677 -19.74 29.78 -32.14
CA ALA A 677 -20.74 30.37 -31.27
C ALA A 677 -21.80 31.17 -32.04
N ALA A 678 -23.06 30.80 -31.88
CA ALA A 678 -24.21 31.52 -32.43
C ALA A 678 -24.79 32.53 -31.42
N ARG A 679 -24.68 32.23 -30.11
CA ARG A 679 -25.20 33.03 -28.98
C ARG A 679 -24.16 33.17 -27.88
N LEU A 680 -24.31 34.16 -27.00
CA LEU A 680 -23.45 34.30 -25.81
C LEU A 680 -23.56 33.09 -24.87
N ALA A 681 -24.71 32.39 -24.85
CA ALA A 681 -24.89 31.13 -24.13
C ALA A 681 -23.88 30.03 -24.52
N ASP A 682 -23.35 30.05 -25.76
CA ASP A 682 -22.40 29.05 -26.24
C ASP A 682 -21.01 29.19 -25.59
N PHE A 683 -20.74 30.32 -24.92
CA PHE A 683 -19.55 30.54 -24.10
C PHE A 683 -19.72 30.05 -22.64
N GLY A 684 -20.88 29.47 -22.31
CA GLY A 684 -21.15 28.78 -21.05
C GLY A 684 -21.21 29.68 -19.81
N GLU A 685 -20.78 29.13 -18.68
CA GLU A 685 -20.79 29.79 -17.36
C GLU A 685 -20.00 31.11 -17.36
N ALA A 686 -18.93 31.22 -18.14
CA ALA A 686 -18.14 32.45 -18.24
C ALA A 686 -18.98 33.64 -18.78
N ALA A 687 -19.75 33.43 -19.85
CA ALA A 687 -20.62 34.48 -20.39
C ALA A 687 -21.79 34.81 -19.44
N ARG A 688 -22.33 33.80 -18.74
CA ARG A 688 -23.37 34.02 -17.72
C ARG A 688 -22.84 34.91 -16.59
N ARG A 689 -21.61 34.71 -16.14
CA ARG A 689 -20.97 35.55 -15.10
C ARG A 689 -20.67 36.96 -15.61
N ALA A 690 -20.24 37.10 -16.87
CA ALA A 690 -19.92 38.41 -17.45
C ALA A 690 -21.15 39.29 -17.70
N PHE A 691 -22.25 38.72 -18.20
CA PHE A 691 -23.38 39.51 -18.73
C PHE A 691 -24.73 39.23 -18.06
N GLY A 692 -24.82 38.23 -17.18
CA GLY A 692 -26.07 37.76 -16.59
C GLY A 692 -26.96 36.99 -17.58
N GLU A 693 -28.03 36.37 -17.07
CA GLU A 693 -28.89 35.51 -17.90
C GLU A 693 -29.64 36.27 -19.01
N ALA A 694 -29.94 37.55 -18.81
CA ALA A 694 -30.76 38.35 -19.72
C ALA A 694 -30.12 38.58 -21.10
N ARG A 695 -28.79 38.58 -21.18
CA ARG A 695 -28.04 38.87 -22.43
C ARG A 695 -27.55 37.62 -23.16
N LEU A 696 -27.76 36.42 -22.60
CA LEU A 696 -27.20 35.18 -23.17
C LEU A 696 -27.69 34.84 -24.58
N GLU A 697 -28.84 35.37 -24.99
CA GLU A 697 -29.41 35.18 -26.32
C GLU A 697 -28.83 36.13 -27.39
N GLU A 698 -28.01 37.11 -26.99
CA GLU A 698 -27.36 38.04 -27.92
C GLU A 698 -26.34 37.33 -28.83
N LYS A 699 -26.11 37.88 -30.02
CA LYS A 699 -25.13 37.35 -30.97
C LYS A 699 -23.73 37.88 -30.64
N PRO A 700 -22.68 37.03 -30.61
CA PRO A 700 -21.31 37.45 -30.29
C PRO A 700 -20.74 38.52 -31.24
N ALA A 701 -21.17 38.51 -32.51
CA ALA A 701 -20.73 39.46 -33.54
C ALA A 701 -21.18 40.91 -33.30
N GLY A 702 -22.17 41.14 -32.41
CA GLY A 702 -22.69 42.47 -32.09
C GLY A 702 -22.10 43.09 -30.82
N LEU A 703 -21.14 42.42 -30.17
CA LEU A 703 -20.53 42.92 -28.93
C LEU A 703 -19.67 44.16 -29.19
N SER A 704 -19.73 45.12 -28.28
CA SER A 704 -18.78 46.24 -28.25
C SER A 704 -17.37 45.73 -27.91
N GLU A 705 -16.33 46.52 -28.18
CA GLU A 705 -14.97 46.14 -27.77
C GLU A 705 -14.86 45.93 -26.25
N SER A 706 -15.54 46.78 -25.46
CA SER A 706 -15.58 46.66 -24.00
C SER A 706 -16.31 45.40 -23.55
N ASP A 707 -17.45 45.03 -24.16
CA ASP A 707 -18.11 43.76 -23.83
C ASP A 707 -17.24 42.56 -24.23
N ARG A 708 -16.55 42.63 -25.38
CA ARG A 708 -15.64 41.57 -25.82
C ARG A 708 -14.49 41.37 -24.83
N GLU A 709 -13.90 42.45 -24.33
CA GLU A 709 -12.86 42.40 -23.30
C GLU A 709 -13.38 41.77 -22.01
N ALA A 710 -14.56 42.19 -21.54
CA ALA A 710 -15.19 41.60 -20.35
C ALA A 710 -15.46 40.09 -20.51
N LEU A 711 -15.88 39.66 -21.71
CA LEU A 711 -16.08 38.24 -22.02
C LEU A 711 -14.75 37.47 -22.02
N VAL A 712 -13.70 38.03 -22.63
CA VAL A 712 -12.35 37.44 -22.65
C VAL A 712 -11.81 37.28 -21.23
N GLU A 713 -11.93 38.30 -20.38
CA GLU A 713 -11.53 38.24 -18.97
C GLU A 713 -12.29 37.16 -18.21
N ALA A 714 -13.62 37.09 -18.36
CA ALA A 714 -14.44 36.09 -17.70
C ALA A 714 -14.13 34.65 -18.15
N LEU A 715 -13.90 34.44 -19.46
CA LEU A 715 -13.46 33.15 -20.01
C LEU A 715 -12.12 32.74 -19.42
N GLY A 716 -11.18 33.69 -19.37
CA GLY A 716 -9.85 33.51 -18.80
C GLY A 716 -9.89 33.06 -17.34
N ARG A 717 -10.59 33.83 -16.49
CA ARG A 717 -10.75 33.51 -15.06
C ARG A 717 -11.44 32.18 -14.83
N TYR A 718 -12.51 31.88 -15.57
CA TYR A 718 -13.22 30.61 -15.45
C TYR A 718 -12.33 29.43 -15.84
N ALA A 719 -11.63 29.52 -16.98
CA ALA A 719 -10.74 28.47 -17.45
C ALA A 719 -9.54 28.25 -16.50
N LEU A 720 -8.97 29.34 -15.97
CA LEU A 720 -7.87 29.27 -15.00
C LEU A 720 -8.33 28.61 -13.68
N ASN A 721 -9.52 28.98 -13.18
CA ASN A 721 -10.10 28.37 -11.99
C ASN A 721 -10.38 26.85 -12.18
N GLU A 722 -10.92 26.46 -13.32
CA GLU A 722 -11.12 25.03 -13.64
C GLU A 722 -9.79 24.28 -13.79
N TYR A 723 -8.75 24.95 -14.28
CA TYR A 723 -7.41 24.40 -14.27
C TYR A 723 -6.87 24.21 -12.85
N HIS A 724 -6.96 25.24 -11.99
CA HIS A 724 -6.59 25.15 -10.58
C HIS A 724 -7.32 24.00 -9.89
N ARG A 725 -8.62 23.82 -10.14
CA ARG A 725 -9.42 22.69 -9.63
C ARG A 725 -8.82 21.34 -10.01
N ARG A 726 -8.53 21.14 -11.30
CA ARG A 726 -7.92 19.89 -11.79
C ARG A 726 -6.52 19.69 -11.23
N LEU A 727 -5.73 20.75 -11.13
CA LEU A 727 -4.37 20.73 -10.61
C LEU A 727 -4.35 20.31 -9.13
N LEU A 728 -5.15 20.97 -8.30
CA LEU A 728 -5.30 20.65 -6.88
C LEU A 728 -5.76 19.20 -6.68
N LEU A 729 -6.84 18.79 -7.35
CA LEU A 729 -7.36 17.43 -7.23
C LEU A 729 -6.36 16.37 -7.73
N GLY A 730 -5.64 16.66 -8.82
CA GLY A 730 -4.60 15.81 -9.37
C GLY A 730 -3.44 15.63 -8.39
N ALA A 731 -2.87 16.75 -7.92
CA ALA A 731 -1.76 16.77 -6.96
C ALA A 731 -2.12 16.04 -5.67
N ILE A 732 -3.27 16.35 -5.08
CA ILE A 732 -3.75 15.66 -3.86
C ILE A 732 -3.92 14.16 -4.13
N THR A 733 -4.52 13.77 -5.25
CA THR A 733 -4.80 12.35 -5.52
C THR A 733 -3.51 11.55 -5.72
N GLU A 734 -2.59 12.07 -6.52
CA GLU A 734 -1.31 11.39 -6.82
C GLU A 734 -0.49 11.19 -5.54
N LEU A 735 -0.27 12.27 -4.78
CA LEU A 735 0.55 12.22 -3.58
C LEU A 735 -0.13 11.48 -2.43
N TRP A 736 -1.45 11.53 -2.31
CA TRP A 736 -2.20 10.79 -1.30
C TRP A 736 -2.08 9.26 -1.48
N VAL A 737 -2.07 8.76 -2.72
CA VAL A 737 -1.90 7.33 -3.00
C VAL A 737 -0.50 6.86 -2.60
N ASP A 738 0.52 7.64 -2.93
CA ASP A 738 1.90 7.34 -2.50
C ASP A 738 2.02 7.37 -0.97
N TYR A 739 1.43 8.40 -0.32
CA TYR A 739 1.38 8.49 1.14
C TYR A 739 0.73 7.26 1.80
N LEU A 740 -0.43 6.82 1.30
CA LEU A 740 -1.11 5.63 1.81
C LEU A 740 -0.26 4.35 1.69
N THR A 741 0.55 4.26 0.65
CA THR A 741 1.49 3.15 0.46
C THR A 741 2.63 3.23 1.49
N ARG A 742 3.20 4.43 1.69
CA ARG A 742 4.28 4.65 2.66
C ARG A 742 3.84 4.42 4.10
N ILE A 743 2.62 4.81 4.47
CA ILE A 743 2.12 4.63 5.85
C ILE A 743 1.74 3.18 6.15
N GLU A 744 1.31 2.41 5.15
CA GLU A 744 1.14 0.97 5.32
C GLU A 744 2.49 0.28 5.55
N ALA A 745 3.52 0.66 4.79
CA ALA A 745 4.89 0.18 5.02
C ALA A 745 5.40 0.55 6.41
N LEU A 746 5.13 1.78 6.87
CA LEU A 746 5.48 2.26 8.21
C LEU A 746 4.84 1.41 9.32
N ARG A 747 3.55 1.04 9.16
CA ARG A 747 2.84 0.19 10.13
C ARG A 747 3.51 -1.17 10.27
N VAL A 748 4.00 -1.75 9.17
CA VAL A 748 4.69 -3.04 9.18
C VAL A 748 6.09 -2.91 9.79
N SER A 749 6.86 -1.87 9.43
CA SER A 749 8.23 -1.70 9.91
C SER A 749 8.32 -1.36 11.39
N ILE A 750 7.40 -0.55 11.93
CA ILE A 750 7.42 -0.15 13.34
C ILE A 750 7.20 -1.34 14.29
N ASN A 751 6.45 -2.35 13.87
CA ASN A 751 6.32 -3.60 14.64
C ASN A 751 7.64 -4.37 14.72
N LEU A 752 8.55 -4.20 13.75
CA LEU A 752 9.90 -4.77 13.77
C LEU A 752 10.88 -3.93 14.59
N GLU A 753 10.68 -2.61 14.68
CA GLU A 753 11.50 -1.69 15.49
C GLU A 753 11.13 -1.70 16.99
N ALA A 754 9.99 -2.30 17.36
CA ALA A 754 9.52 -2.44 18.74
C ALA A 754 10.50 -3.16 19.69
N TYR A 755 11.54 -3.81 19.16
CA TYR A 755 12.66 -4.35 19.94
C TYR A 755 13.45 -3.27 20.71
N ALA A 756 13.31 -1.98 20.37
CA ALA A 756 14.04 -0.86 20.95
C ALA A 756 13.41 -0.22 22.21
N GLN A 757 12.56 -0.93 22.97
CA GLN A 757 11.96 -0.51 24.26
C GLN A 757 11.11 0.78 24.23
N ARG A 758 10.62 1.21 23.08
CA ARG A 758 9.71 2.37 22.93
C ARG A 758 8.35 1.91 22.43
N ASP A 759 7.28 2.60 22.86
CA ASP A 759 5.91 2.28 22.46
C ASP A 759 5.73 2.44 20.93
N PRO A 760 5.43 1.35 20.18
CA PRO A 760 5.28 1.39 18.73
C PRO A 760 4.19 2.36 18.26
N LEU A 761 3.10 2.49 19.01
CA LEU A 761 1.98 3.36 18.64
C LEU A 761 2.38 4.84 18.73
N VAL A 762 3.16 5.20 19.74
CA VAL A 762 3.66 6.57 19.91
C VAL A 762 4.60 6.94 18.76
N GLN A 763 5.51 6.02 18.41
CA GLN A 763 6.40 6.24 17.26
C GLN A 763 5.65 6.34 15.94
N TYR A 764 4.65 5.48 15.73
CA TYR A 764 3.82 5.52 14.54
C TYR A 764 3.09 6.86 14.44
N LYS A 765 2.49 7.35 15.53
CA LYS A 765 1.81 8.64 15.54
C LYS A 765 2.76 9.79 15.20
N ALA A 766 3.96 9.82 15.77
CA ALA A 766 4.95 10.86 15.51
C ALA A 766 5.38 10.84 14.03
N ARG A 767 5.87 9.70 13.54
CA ARG A 767 6.32 9.55 12.15
C ARG A 767 5.19 9.76 11.14
N ALA A 768 3.98 9.26 11.41
CA ALA A 768 2.82 9.49 10.56
C ALA A 768 2.43 10.97 10.48
N SER A 769 2.58 11.72 11.58
CA SER A 769 2.34 13.16 11.61
C SER A 769 3.39 13.93 10.80
N GLU A 770 4.66 13.59 10.94
CA GLU A 770 5.76 14.17 10.15
C GLU A 770 5.57 13.90 8.66
N MET A 771 5.31 12.64 8.28
CA MET A 771 5.04 12.27 6.90
C MET A 771 3.80 12.97 6.33
N PHE A 772 2.78 13.22 7.15
CA PHE A 772 1.57 13.92 6.71
C PHE A 772 1.83 15.42 6.51
N ALA A 773 2.62 16.05 7.38
CA ALA A 773 3.06 17.42 7.19
C ALA A 773 3.87 17.57 5.88
N GLN A 774 4.78 16.63 5.62
CA GLN A 774 5.54 16.58 4.37
C GLN A 774 4.61 16.41 3.16
N LEU A 775 3.61 15.53 3.23
CA LEU A 775 2.62 15.39 2.16
C LEU A 775 1.93 16.72 1.83
N MET A 776 1.55 17.50 2.85
CA MET A 776 0.90 18.79 2.63
C MET A 776 1.84 19.81 1.97
N GLU A 777 3.11 19.83 2.35
CA GLU A 777 4.15 20.64 1.71
C GLU A 777 4.38 20.21 0.26
N ASP A 778 4.48 18.89 0.01
CA ASP A 778 4.67 18.33 -1.32
C ASP A 778 3.48 18.66 -2.24
N ILE A 779 2.25 18.60 -1.72
CA ILE A 779 1.04 19.01 -2.46
C ILE A 779 1.13 20.49 -2.84
N ARG A 780 1.45 21.36 -1.87
CA ARG A 780 1.59 22.80 -2.11
C ARG A 780 2.65 23.07 -3.18
N SER A 781 3.85 22.51 -3.01
CA SER A 781 4.97 22.70 -3.93
C SER A 781 4.65 22.21 -5.34
N LEU A 782 3.98 21.05 -5.46
CA LEU A 782 3.55 20.50 -6.75
C LEU A 782 2.51 21.39 -7.44
N VAL A 783 1.58 21.98 -6.69
CA VAL A 783 0.58 22.92 -7.23
C VAL A 783 1.27 24.19 -7.72
N ILE A 784 2.12 24.81 -6.91
CA ILE A 784 2.82 26.05 -7.28
C ILE A 784 3.76 25.84 -8.48
N SER A 785 4.49 24.73 -8.53
CA SER A 785 5.36 24.42 -9.68
C SER A 785 4.62 24.31 -11.02
N ARG A 786 3.31 24.00 -10.99
CA ARG A 786 2.49 23.77 -12.18
C ARG A 786 1.48 24.87 -12.44
N MET A 787 1.25 25.82 -11.53
CA MET A 787 0.14 26.77 -11.66
C MET A 787 0.23 27.66 -12.92
N PHE A 788 1.44 28.01 -13.38
CA PHE A 788 1.66 28.76 -14.62
C PHE A 788 2.02 27.89 -15.84
N THR A 789 1.81 26.57 -15.78
CA THR A 789 2.20 25.64 -16.88
C THR A 789 1.09 25.38 -17.90
N LEU A 790 -0.16 25.77 -17.61
CA LEU A 790 -1.29 25.56 -18.52
C LEU A 790 -1.06 26.30 -19.86
N GLN A 791 -1.01 25.54 -20.96
CA GLN A 791 -0.98 26.04 -22.34
C GLN A 791 0.07 27.13 -22.61
N ARG A 792 1.29 26.94 -22.09
CA ARG A 792 2.44 27.70 -22.58
C ARG A 792 2.58 27.42 -24.08
N ARG A 793 2.25 28.37 -24.95
CA ARG A 793 3.03 28.50 -26.18
C ARG A 793 4.39 28.96 -25.70
N PRO A 794 5.44 28.14 -25.80
CA PRO A 794 6.77 28.61 -25.43
C PRO A 794 7.03 29.88 -26.24
N VAL A 795 7.68 30.87 -25.63
CA VAL A 795 8.18 32.01 -26.40
C VAL A 795 9.30 31.46 -27.28
N GLU A 796 8.96 31.00 -28.48
CA GLU A 796 9.89 30.45 -29.45
C GLU A 796 10.66 31.61 -30.08
N ILE A 797 11.76 31.99 -29.43
CA ILE A 797 12.69 32.99 -29.93
C ILE A 797 13.82 32.26 -30.65
N ALA A 798 14.09 32.68 -31.90
CA ALA A 798 15.16 32.09 -32.68
C ALA A 798 16.52 32.33 -31.98
N PRO A 799 17.27 31.27 -31.64
CA PRO A 799 18.60 31.41 -31.05
C PRO A 799 19.59 32.00 -32.04
N VAL A 800 20.65 32.65 -31.54
CA VAL A 800 21.68 33.27 -32.40
C VAL A 800 22.49 32.19 -33.12
N GLU A 801 22.61 32.28 -34.45
CA GLU A 801 23.46 31.37 -35.23
C GLU A 801 24.94 31.67 -34.98
N ILE A 802 25.66 30.68 -34.44
CA ILE A 802 27.10 30.80 -34.19
C ILE A 802 27.84 30.09 -35.33
N ALA A 803 28.72 30.81 -36.02
CA ALA A 803 29.61 30.21 -37.02
C ALA A 803 30.56 29.21 -36.34
N GLU A 804 30.60 27.96 -36.85
CA GLU A 804 31.47 26.91 -36.32
C GLU A 804 32.95 27.33 -36.39
N LYS A 805 33.66 27.31 -35.25
CA LYS A 805 35.12 27.17 -35.27
C LYS A 805 35.45 25.77 -35.80
N PRO A 806 36.37 25.60 -36.76
CA PRO A 806 36.79 24.29 -37.21
C PRO A 806 37.41 23.55 -36.01
N ALA A 807 36.80 22.42 -35.64
CA ALA A 807 37.35 21.52 -34.63
C ALA A 807 38.79 21.19 -35.02
N ALA A 808 39.73 21.42 -34.07
CA ALA A 808 41.11 21.03 -34.23
C ALA A 808 41.17 19.57 -34.70
N ALA A 809 41.80 19.36 -35.85
CA ALA A 809 41.94 18.06 -36.47
C ALA A 809 42.59 17.11 -35.47
N GLN A 810 41.81 16.19 -34.91
CA GLN A 810 42.35 15.01 -34.26
C GLN A 810 43.11 14.24 -35.34
N THR A 811 44.44 14.28 -35.25
CA THR A 811 45.36 13.46 -36.02
C THR A 811 45.08 12.00 -35.69
N GLN A 812 44.10 11.40 -36.38
CA GLN A 812 43.93 9.96 -36.41
C GLN A 812 45.09 9.38 -37.21
N SER A 813 46.01 8.76 -36.51
CA SER A 813 47.00 7.84 -37.08
C SER A 813 46.28 6.78 -37.91
N ALA A 814 46.46 6.84 -39.22
CA ALA A 814 45.99 5.82 -40.15
C ALA A 814 46.65 4.46 -39.83
N PRO A 815 45.90 3.35 -39.74
CA PRO A 815 46.49 2.02 -39.79
C PRO A 815 46.90 1.74 -41.24
N GLN A 816 48.15 1.30 -41.40
CA GLN A 816 48.71 0.83 -42.66
C GLN A 816 47.80 -0.22 -43.31
N SER A 817 47.52 -0.01 -44.60
CA SER A 817 46.86 -0.94 -45.49
C SER A 817 47.70 -2.20 -45.67
N ASP A 818 47.19 -3.35 -45.21
CA ASP A 818 47.63 -4.65 -45.74
C ASP A 818 46.57 -5.19 -46.73
N GLY A 819 47.07 -5.66 -47.87
CA GLY A 819 46.29 -5.97 -49.06
C GLY A 819 45.57 -7.33 -48.96
N GLY A 820 44.26 -7.34 -49.21
CA GLY A 820 43.49 -8.58 -49.19
C GLY A 820 42.15 -8.55 -49.93
N LYS A 821 42.19 -8.71 -51.25
CA LYS A 821 41.18 -9.31 -52.17
C LYS A 821 39.66 -9.18 -51.87
N LYS A 822 38.98 -8.43 -52.76
CA LYS A 822 37.63 -8.60 -53.33
C LYS A 822 36.75 -9.76 -52.79
N LYS A 823 35.54 -9.43 -52.31
CA LYS A 823 34.28 -10.08 -52.77
C LYS A 823 33.03 -9.19 -52.58
N ARG A 824 32.27 -9.13 -53.67
CA ARG A 824 30.97 -8.47 -53.90
C ARG A 824 29.81 -9.26 -53.26
N ARG A 825 28.84 -8.61 -52.61
CA ARG A 825 27.38 -8.92 -52.63
C ARG A 825 26.62 -7.85 -51.81
N ARG A 826 25.94 -6.89 -52.45
CA ARG A 826 24.50 -6.83 -52.83
C ARG A 826 23.53 -6.80 -51.65
N ARG A 827 22.86 -5.63 -51.53
CA ARG A 827 21.51 -5.33 -51.03
C ARG A 827 20.67 -6.53 -50.57
N ASN A 828 20.13 -6.43 -49.35
CA ASN A 828 18.72 -6.08 -49.14
C ASN A 828 18.62 -5.03 -48.04
#